data_AF-I7M4K2-F1
#
_entry.id   AF-I7M4K2-F1
#
_cell.length_a   1.000
_cell.length_b   1.000
_cell.length_c   1.000
_cell.angle_alpha   90.00
_cell.angle_beta   90.00
_cell.angle_gamma   90.00
#
_symmetry.space_group_name_H-M   'P 1'
#
loop_
_entity.id
_entity.type
_entity.pdbx_description
1 polymer ?
#
loop_
_entity_poly.entity_id
_entity_poly.type
_entity_poly.pdbx_seq_one_letter_code
_entity_poly.pdbx_strand_id
1 'polypeptide(L)'
;MTNFIIGVDVGGTNTDSVLVKAENMQIICKQKAFTTPDVTTGISNSIKQMLSQCPFDLDKSSVFAIIIGTTHFINAILQKGDKNSTEKLNKVAVIRFCGPQSLDFYPFCQIENSDLLQRIQGPSYILNGGFYFDGEKEYTKMNEKEIIESLEDIIAQDIHNLVISGVYSTMNNSQEIKAREIVQEECKKRNYNISITLTHEICKKDGLLERENAAIINECLKYLSSITFQGYRKALDELGFVNTPLFISHNDGSFMSAQVAQVNPIFTFSASIINSLKGGSQLYGEKDAIVVDIGGTSTDIAVMSKGIPRTASKFMEVNGIILNFRMPLVHTIALGGGSIVQVGRDENQRVTLTIQKESVAFRLLQSAVSFEGGSVLCNTDFAIYRDSTLEASIPGADKKRFVNYLQGKGFNLQEIDQLVELHKKQLTEKLTSEIETLITDTTQKMKILLVGGGACLVDSKYLEEATQGVCEVQKLLPNQDVANALGSTLTDVTEIFEKEVIIQPNQTEQQLIQEIEAKLIEQAKQNGAQEPVEVVEIISNEVSYSHNKNQKKLYIKVKGKFSWDKCPSSFREVCKLDQMFSLDPSKAAQKSTPKINYVFKKPEIPKLNLDDGSWKPLTVINNIEEFKNLAWGCAVLGSGGGGSVEKSVLVGQRLFEERKKPLILYDPDSMKDEDLLCIVGHYGAPTIFQESGFTIHELFNSFKALNQFVGNKINSLGCVEVGGCNALACIILGLASDIPVFDCNVMCRAFPELCDILPIIHKQSPLPLAFGDSKNNRYLIDDIYLSNPPLHEEFQNLEGLLRDWVVKHFGMMGSIACQVSNREFVQKYYFKGGYQQALKIGETLHQGINIQQKPVEKVIEEDLQNVVPNAKVIIKGKIIQSIRKKQGGYDFGEVIIKGTLYNQNEKQEKYVSIKYKNEFLFAEEVKLDEQTQQYISGEPLVMTPDLITLLDEYKGTVIHSEDVCYGLRAVVIALPVDPKFTTPEALKVIGPPGMGIDINVPYKPYY
;
A
#
# COMPACT_ATOMS: atom_id res chain seq x y z
N MET A 1 -46.87 1.65 -8.96
CA MET A 1 -46.30 2.97 -9.33
C MET A 1 -44.89 2.71 -9.81
N THR A 2 -44.47 3.34 -10.90
CA THR A 2 -43.08 3.22 -11.37
C THR A 2 -42.20 4.08 -10.46
N ASN A 3 -41.21 3.47 -9.82
CA ASN A 3 -40.33 4.14 -8.89
C ASN A 3 -38.99 4.44 -9.54
N PHE A 4 -38.39 5.59 -9.22
CA PHE A 4 -37.18 6.08 -9.85
C PHE A 4 -36.05 6.29 -8.84
N ILE A 5 -34.81 6.26 -9.35
CA ILE A 5 -33.59 6.59 -8.62
C ILE A 5 -32.84 7.63 -9.45
N ILE A 6 -32.29 8.64 -8.79
CA ILE A 6 -31.36 9.57 -9.42
C ILE A 6 -29.94 9.18 -9.02
N GLY A 7 -29.11 8.89 -10.02
CA GLY A 7 -27.67 8.70 -9.83
C GLY A 7 -26.91 9.93 -10.30
N VAL A 8 -25.94 10.37 -9.52
CA VAL A 8 -25.05 11.48 -9.88
C VAL A 8 -23.61 11.05 -9.63
N ASP A 9 -22.71 11.35 -10.55
CA ASP A 9 -21.28 11.20 -10.35
C ASP A 9 -20.56 12.53 -10.59
N VAL A 10 -19.87 13.03 -9.56
CA VAL A 10 -19.13 14.28 -9.58
C VAL A 10 -17.64 13.98 -9.74
N GLY A 11 -17.19 13.95 -10.99
CA GLY A 11 -15.79 13.78 -11.36
C GLY A 11 -15.02 15.11 -11.43
N GLY A 12 -13.71 15.05 -11.68
CA GLY A 12 -12.87 16.24 -11.84
C GLY A 12 -13.10 17.03 -13.13
N THR A 13 -13.65 16.41 -14.18
CA THR A 13 -13.93 17.08 -15.48
C THR A 13 -15.43 17.26 -15.72
N ASN A 14 -16.23 16.23 -15.43
CA ASN A 14 -17.66 16.21 -15.69
C ASN A 14 -18.47 15.84 -14.45
N THR A 15 -19.69 16.38 -14.39
CA THR A 15 -20.75 15.97 -13.47
C THR A 15 -21.85 15.29 -14.28
N ASP A 16 -21.99 14.00 -14.05
CA ASP A 16 -22.90 13.13 -14.78
C ASP A 16 -24.13 12.82 -13.92
N SER A 17 -25.31 12.82 -14.53
CA SER A 17 -26.56 12.50 -13.84
C SER A 17 -27.46 11.63 -14.70
N VAL A 18 -28.16 10.69 -14.06
CA VAL A 18 -29.12 9.78 -14.70
C VAL A 18 -30.36 9.63 -13.83
N LEU A 19 -31.51 9.51 -14.48
CA LEU A 19 -32.75 9.03 -13.88
C LEU A 19 -33.01 7.61 -14.37
N VAL A 20 -33.10 6.65 -13.46
CA VAL A 20 -33.34 5.23 -13.80
C VAL A 20 -34.62 4.70 -13.18
N LYS A 21 -35.25 3.73 -13.83
CA LYS A 21 -36.31 2.93 -13.21
C LYS A 21 -35.70 1.97 -12.19
N ALA A 22 -36.20 1.97 -10.96
CA ALA A 22 -35.67 1.13 -9.88
C ALA A 22 -35.81 -0.39 -10.14
N GLU A 23 -36.78 -0.81 -10.97
CA GLU A 23 -37.06 -2.22 -11.25
C GLU A 23 -35.98 -2.89 -12.12
N ASN A 24 -35.49 -2.18 -13.14
CA ASN A 24 -34.61 -2.76 -14.17
C ASN A 24 -33.38 -1.90 -14.50
N MET A 25 -33.19 -0.79 -13.78
CA MET A 25 -32.10 0.18 -13.99
C MET A 25 -32.07 0.78 -15.40
N GLN A 26 -33.22 0.80 -16.09
CA GLN A 26 -33.35 1.45 -17.38
C GLN A 26 -33.20 2.97 -17.24
N ILE A 27 -32.23 3.55 -17.96
CA ILE A 27 -32.04 5.01 -18.06
C ILE A 27 -33.22 5.64 -18.81
N ILE A 28 -33.85 6.65 -18.21
CA ILE A 28 -34.96 7.43 -18.76
C ILE A 28 -34.46 8.71 -19.43
N CYS A 29 -33.63 9.45 -18.70
CA CYS A 29 -33.03 10.71 -19.09
C CYS A 29 -31.65 10.79 -18.42
N LYS A 30 -30.72 11.49 -19.06
CA LYS A 30 -29.34 11.64 -18.60
C LYS A 30 -28.85 13.06 -18.86
N GLN A 31 -27.83 13.49 -18.15
CA GLN A 31 -27.10 14.70 -18.47
C GLN A 31 -25.62 14.56 -18.14
N LYS A 32 -24.76 15.07 -19.02
CA LYS A 32 -23.33 15.23 -18.79
C LYS A 32 -23.00 16.71 -18.88
N ALA A 33 -22.55 17.29 -17.78
CA ALA A 33 -22.15 18.69 -17.69
C ALA A 33 -20.68 18.81 -17.28
N PHE A 34 -20.05 19.96 -17.50
CA PHE A 34 -18.73 20.22 -16.93
C PHE A 34 -18.83 20.43 -15.41
N THR A 35 -17.86 19.90 -14.68
CA THR A 35 -17.76 20.14 -13.24
C THR A 35 -17.44 21.61 -13.01
N THR A 36 -18.19 22.24 -12.10
CA THR A 36 -17.99 23.63 -11.69
C THR A 36 -17.21 23.70 -10.38
N PRO A 37 -16.44 24.78 -10.13
CA PRO A 37 -15.76 24.97 -8.83
C PRO A 37 -16.75 24.98 -7.64
N ASP A 38 -17.96 25.51 -7.85
CA ASP A 38 -19.06 25.34 -6.90
C ASP A 38 -19.82 24.05 -7.23
N VAL A 39 -19.54 23.00 -6.46
CA VAL A 39 -20.16 21.68 -6.65
C VAL A 39 -21.67 21.72 -6.45
N THR A 40 -22.18 22.59 -5.58
CA THR A 40 -23.62 22.74 -5.28
C THR A 40 -24.38 23.17 -6.53
N THR A 41 -23.91 24.26 -7.16
CA THR A 41 -24.51 24.76 -8.40
C THR A 41 -24.31 23.78 -9.56
N GLY A 42 -23.18 23.08 -9.62
CA GLY A 42 -22.89 22.07 -10.64
C GLY A 42 -23.89 20.92 -10.63
N ILE A 43 -24.13 20.32 -9.46
CA ILE A 43 -25.12 19.25 -9.29
C ILE A 43 -26.54 19.76 -9.60
N SER A 44 -26.90 20.94 -9.06
CA SER A 44 -28.23 21.52 -9.28
C SER A 44 -28.53 21.72 -10.77
N ASN A 45 -27.56 22.29 -11.51
CA ASN A 45 -27.66 22.50 -12.94
C ASN A 45 -27.73 21.18 -13.72
N SER A 46 -26.91 20.19 -13.38
CA SER A 46 -26.89 18.89 -14.05
C SER A 46 -28.24 18.17 -13.88
N ILE A 47 -28.76 18.07 -12.66
CA ILE A 47 -30.06 17.46 -12.39
C ILE A 47 -31.19 18.23 -13.08
N LYS A 48 -31.18 19.57 -13.03
CA LYS A 48 -32.21 20.39 -13.69
C LYS A 48 -32.24 20.17 -15.20
N GLN A 49 -31.07 20.11 -15.84
CA GLN A 49 -30.95 19.83 -17.28
C GLN A 49 -31.38 18.41 -17.61
N MET A 50 -31.00 17.41 -16.80
CA MET A 50 -31.47 16.03 -16.95
C MET A 50 -33.00 15.96 -16.88
N LEU A 51 -33.61 16.61 -15.89
CA LEU A 51 -35.07 16.65 -15.72
C LEU A 51 -35.78 17.28 -16.92
N SER A 52 -35.18 18.29 -17.55
CA SER A 52 -35.74 18.92 -18.76
C SER A 52 -35.75 18.02 -19.99
N GLN A 53 -34.94 16.95 -19.99
CA GLN A 53 -34.89 15.95 -21.06
C GLN A 53 -35.81 14.76 -20.80
N CYS A 54 -36.43 14.68 -19.62
CA CYS A 54 -37.32 13.57 -19.33
C CYS A 54 -38.61 13.69 -20.16
N PRO A 55 -39.16 12.57 -20.67
CA PRO A 55 -40.30 12.60 -21.58
C PRO A 55 -41.64 12.95 -20.88
N PHE A 56 -41.61 13.19 -19.56
CA PHE A 56 -42.76 13.50 -18.73
C PHE A 56 -42.33 14.38 -17.54
N ASP A 57 -43.29 15.10 -16.95
CA ASP A 57 -43.10 15.80 -15.69
C ASP A 57 -42.97 14.79 -14.55
N LEU A 58 -41.76 14.69 -13.97
CA LEU A 58 -41.48 13.74 -12.90
C LEU A 58 -42.16 14.17 -11.59
N ASP A 59 -43.05 13.32 -11.07
CA ASP A 59 -43.50 13.43 -9.69
C ASP A 59 -42.34 13.11 -8.75
N LYS A 60 -41.86 14.13 -8.02
CA LYS A 60 -40.71 14.00 -7.12
C LYS A 60 -40.94 12.98 -6.00
N SER A 61 -42.19 12.69 -5.65
CA SER A 61 -42.52 11.66 -4.65
C SER A 61 -42.28 10.23 -5.14
N SER A 62 -42.16 10.03 -6.46
CA SER A 62 -41.81 8.73 -7.07
C SER A 62 -40.30 8.45 -7.09
N VAL A 63 -39.47 9.42 -6.67
CA VAL A 63 -38.01 9.23 -6.54
C VAL A 63 -37.69 8.70 -5.15
N PHE A 64 -37.22 7.46 -5.10
CA PHE A 64 -36.92 6.76 -3.85
C PHE A 64 -35.62 7.22 -3.18
N ALA A 65 -34.64 7.61 -3.99
CA ALA A 65 -33.36 8.04 -3.49
C ALA A 65 -32.59 8.83 -4.55
N ILE A 66 -31.65 9.61 -4.04
CA ILE A 66 -30.61 10.27 -4.82
C ILE A 66 -29.27 9.74 -4.30
N ILE A 67 -28.45 9.20 -5.20
CA ILE A 67 -27.17 8.60 -4.86
C ILE A 67 -26.07 9.37 -5.58
N ILE A 68 -25.06 9.82 -4.83
CA ILE A 68 -23.98 10.65 -5.36
C ILE A 68 -22.63 9.97 -5.16
N GLY A 69 -21.93 9.68 -6.26
CA GLY A 69 -20.49 9.42 -6.29
C GLY A 69 -19.72 10.73 -6.41
N THR A 70 -18.57 10.84 -5.75
CA THR A 70 -17.76 12.05 -5.85
C THR A 70 -16.27 11.78 -5.69
N THR A 71 -15.46 12.49 -6.47
CA THR A 71 -13.99 12.53 -6.36
C THR A 71 -13.49 13.72 -5.54
N HIS A 72 -14.39 14.55 -5.01
CA HIS A 72 -14.04 15.83 -4.39
C HIS A 72 -13.04 15.69 -3.22
N PHE A 73 -13.21 14.67 -2.37
CA PHE A 73 -12.36 14.50 -1.19
C PHE A 73 -10.97 13.96 -1.51
N ILE A 74 -10.85 13.02 -2.46
CA ILE A 74 -9.53 12.55 -2.90
C ILE A 74 -8.78 13.68 -3.63
N ASN A 75 -9.48 14.49 -4.43
CA ASN A 75 -8.89 15.64 -5.11
C ASN A 75 -8.34 16.70 -4.13
N ALA A 76 -9.02 16.93 -3.01
CA ALA A 76 -8.54 17.84 -1.96
C ALA A 76 -7.20 17.38 -1.34
N ILE A 77 -6.95 16.06 -1.34
CA ILE A 77 -5.68 15.45 -0.93
C ILE A 77 -4.63 15.50 -2.05
N LEU A 78 -5.01 15.27 -3.31
CA LEU A 78 -4.08 15.24 -4.46
C LEU A 78 -3.59 16.64 -4.90
N GLN A 79 -4.43 17.67 -4.78
CA GLN A 79 -4.12 19.02 -5.27
C GLN A 79 -3.09 19.74 -4.40
N LYS A 80 -2.16 20.46 -5.05
CA LYS A 80 -1.23 21.39 -4.39
C LYS A 80 -2.00 22.57 -3.79
N GLY A 81 -1.60 23.00 -2.60
CA GLY A 81 -2.16 24.17 -1.93
C GLY A 81 -1.80 25.49 -2.63
N ASP A 82 -2.45 25.83 -3.74
CA ASP A 82 -2.42 27.21 -4.25
C ASP A 82 -3.26 28.12 -3.34
N LYS A 83 -2.91 29.41 -3.24
CA LYS A 83 -3.69 30.44 -2.54
C LYS A 83 -5.12 30.58 -3.08
N ASN A 84 -5.37 30.06 -4.28
CA ASN A 84 -6.69 30.01 -4.93
C ASN A 84 -7.42 28.67 -4.73
N SER A 85 -6.83 27.69 -4.03
CA SER A 85 -7.49 26.42 -3.71
C SER A 85 -8.69 26.69 -2.80
N THR A 86 -9.87 26.32 -3.26
CA THR A 86 -11.14 26.43 -2.52
C THR A 86 -11.29 25.34 -1.45
N GLU A 87 -10.42 24.32 -1.46
CA GLU A 87 -10.52 23.10 -0.65
C GLU A 87 -9.59 23.19 0.56
N LYS A 88 -10.13 23.75 1.65
CA LYS A 88 -9.40 23.95 2.89
C LYS A 88 -9.43 22.67 3.76
N LEU A 89 -8.24 22.14 4.07
CA LEU A 89 -8.03 21.04 5.02
C LEU A 89 -7.79 21.60 6.42
N ASN A 90 -8.15 20.83 7.45
CA ASN A 90 -7.85 21.17 8.83
C ASN A 90 -6.57 20.52 9.34
N LYS A 91 -5.87 21.23 10.22
CA LYS A 91 -4.77 20.64 11.00
C LYS A 91 -5.32 19.69 12.05
N VAL A 92 -4.67 18.54 12.21
CA VAL A 92 -5.11 17.44 13.08
C VAL A 92 -4.08 17.22 14.18
N ALA A 93 -4.52 17.26 15.44
CA ALA A 93 -3.73 16.79 16.57
C ALA A 93 -3.85 15.26 16.70
N VAL A 94 -2.83 14.61 17.26
CA VAL A 94 -2.83 13.16 17.47
C VAL A 94 -2.51 12.83 18.92
N ILE A 95 -3.36 12.06 19.59
CA ILE A 95 -3.05 11.41 20.87
C ILE A 95 -2.81 9.93 20.58
N ARG A 96 -1.60 9.43 20.90
CA ARG A 96 -1.22 8.04 20.69
C ARG A 96 -0.91 7.32 22.00
N PHE A 97 -1.56 6.18 22.22
CA PHE A 97 -1.29 5.24 23.30
C PHE A 97 -0.33 4.14 22.83
N CYS A 98 0.94 4.28 23.19
CA CYS A 98 1.96 3.24 22.93
C CYS A 98 2.96 3.08 24.07
N GLY A 99 2.95 3.96 25.09
CA GLY A 99 4.01 4.00 26.08
C GLY A 99 5.39 4.10 25.41
N PRO A 100 6.43 3.43 25.94
CA PRO A 100 7.75 3.45 25.32
C PRO A 100 7.88 2.52 24.09
N GLN A 101 6.79 1.88 23.66
CA GLN A 101 6.74 1.17 22.39
C GLN A 101 6.67 2.18 21.23
N SER A 102 7.29 1.88 20.09
CA SER A 102 7.20 2.69 18.86
C SER A 102 7.74 4.13 18.92
N LEU A 103 8.54 4.52 19.94
CA LEU A 103 8.95 5.92 20.17
C LEU A 103 9.68 6.61 19.03
N ASP A 104 10.31 5.82 18.16
CA ASP A 104 11.06 6.34 17.03
C ASP A 104 10.23 6.56 15.77
N PHE A 105 8.95 6.14 15.77
CA PHE A 105 7.97 6.46 14.73
C PHE A 105 6.93 7.41 15.30
N TYR A 106 6.96 8.67 14.90
CA TYR A 106 5.98 9.66 15.34
C TYR A 106 4.83 9.78 14.33
N PRO A 107 3.65 10.27 14.74
CA PRO A 107 2.57 10.54 13.79
C PRO A 107 3.02 11.42 12.63
N PHE A 108 2.47 11.20 11.43
CA PHE A 108 2.82 11.87 10.18
C PHE A 108 4.19 11.52 9.56
N CYS A 109 5.04 10.70 10.20
CA CYS A 109 6.40 10.46 9.70
C CYS A 109 6.48 9.75 8.33
N GLN A 110 5.42 9.05 7.92
CA GLN A 110 5.32 8.39 6.61
C GLN A 110 4.80 9.29 5.48
N ILE A 111 4.36 10.52 5.77
CA ILE A 111 3.79 11.41 4.75
C ILE A 111 4.91 12.17 4.06
N GLU A 112 5.25 11.76 2.84
CA GLU A 112 6.36 12.36 2.07
C GLU A 112 6.01 13.71 1.44
N ASN A 113 4.72 13.94 1.16
CA ASN A 113 4.27 15.20 0.54
C ASN A 113 4.31 16.35 1.55
N SER A 114 5.39 17.13 1.50
CA SER A 114 5.62 18.28 2.39
C SER A 114 4.53 19.38 2.33
N ASP A 115 3.92 19.62 1.16
CA ASP A 115 2.82 20.61 1.01
C ASP A 115 1.57 20.15 1.75
N LEU A 116 1.20 18.89 1.56
CA LEU A 116 0.07 18.29 2.27
C LEU A 116 0.33 18.23 3.77
N LEU A 117 1.53 17.80 4.17
CA LEU A 117 1.95 17.72 5.57
C LEU A 117 1.78 19.08 6.28
N GLN A 118 2.22 20.18 5.67
CA GLN A 118 2.07 21.53 6.25
C GLN A 118 0.61 21.95 6.45
N ARG A 119 -0.30 21.48 5.58
CA ARG A 119 -1.74 21.79 5.65
C ARG A 119 -2.46 21.01 6.74
N ILE A 120 -2.02 19.78 7.05
CA ILE A 120 -2.74 18.86 7.95
C ILE A 120 -2.06 18.62 9.30
N GLN A 121 -0.77 18.94 9.44
CA GLN A 121 0.00 18.56 10.64
C GLN A 121 -0.30 19.48 11.84
N GLY A 122 -0.82 18.89 12.91
CA GLY A 122 -0.90 19.47 14.25
C GLY A 122 0.12 18.86 15.22
N PRO A 123 0.00 19.14 16.54
CA PRO A 123 0.83 18.55 17.58
C PRO A 123 0.45 17.09 17.83
N SER A 124 1.44 16.31 18.24
CA SER A 124 1.30 14.88 18.55
C SER A 124 1.68 14.64 20.01
N TYR A 125 0.92 13.80 20.70
CA TYR A 125 1.11 13.47 22.11
C TYR A 125 1.25 11.96 22.27
N ILE A 126 2.41 11.52 22.75
CA ILE A 126 2.74 10.12 22.98
C ILE A 126 2.55 9.81 24.47
N LEU A 127 1.53 9.01 24.78
CA LEU A 127 1.04 8.75 26.12
C LEU A 127 1.29 7.31 26.58
N ASN A 128 1.24 7.09 27.89
CA ASN A 128 1.18 5.73 28.44
C ASN A 128 -0.14 5.05 28.04
N GLY A 129 -0.04 3.77 27.70
CA GLY A 129 -1.12 2.94 27.18
C GLY A 129 -0.58 1.90 26.21
N GLY A 130 -1.41 1.49 25.24
CA GLY A 130 -1.15 0.42 24.29
C GLY A 130 -1.43 -0.95 24.90
N PHE A 131 -1.55 -1.97 24.04
CA PHE A 131 -1.68 -3.36 24.43
C PHE A 131 -0.49 -4.18 23.92
N TYR A 132 -0.33 -5.39 24.47
CA TYR A 132 0.46 -6.43 23.80
C TYR A 132 -0.30 -7.00 22.60
N PHE A 133 0.38 -7.80 21.78
CA PHE A 133 -0.16 -8.37 20.54
C PHE A 133 -1.45 -9.17 20.72
N ASP A 134 -1.68 -9.73 21.91
CA ASP A 134 -2.88 -10.48 22.26
C ASP A 134 -4.11 -9.59 22.54
N GLY A 135 -3.90 -8.29 22.75
CA GLY A 135 -4.94 -7.34 23.16
C GLY A 135 -5.46 -7.54 24.59
N GLU A 136 -4.96 -8.52 25.34
CA GLU A 136 -5.44 -8.86 26.68
C GLU A 136 -4.74 -8.02 27.75
N LYS A 137 -3.42 -7.84 27.61
CA LYS A 137 -2.61 -7.15 28.59
C LYS A 137 -2.23 -5.75 28.12
N GLU A 138 -2.48 -4.75 28.96
CA GLU A 138 -1.96 -3.39 28.73
C GLU A 138 -0.43 -3.41 28.70
N TYR A 139 0.15 -2.73 27.72
CA TYR A 139 1.59 -2.59 27.61
C TYR A 139 2.13 -1.68 28.72
N THR A 140 1.51 -0.51 28.89
CA THR A 140 1.64 0.38 30.06
C THR A 140 0.25 0.84 30.48
N LYS A 141 0.09 1.25 31.76
CA LYS A 141 -1.22 1.69 32.26
C LYS A 141 -1.62 3.03 31.65
N MET A 142 -2.82 3.11 31.10
CA MET A 142 -3.42 4.36 30.63
C MET A 142 -3.61 5.34 31.79
N ASN A 143 -3.23 6.61 31.58
CA ASN A 143 -3.30 7.65 32.60
C ASN A 143 -4.16 8.83 32.13
N GLU A 144 -5.27 9.05 32.81
CA GLU A 144 -6.27 10.05 32.45
C GLU A 144 -5.73 11.48 32.53
N LYS A 145 -4.80 11.75 33.46
CA LYS A 145 -4.21 13.09 33.60
C LYS A 145 -3.42 13.50 32.36
N GLU A 146 -2.71 12.57 31.74
CA GLU A 146 -1.90 12.82 30.55
C GLU A 146 -2.79 13.22 29.35
N ILE A 147 -3.99 12.66 29.27
CA ILE A 147 -5.00 12.98 28.26
C ILE A 147 -5.52 14.40 28.47
N ILE A 148 -5.83 14.77 29.72
CA ILE A 148 -6.32 16.11 30.07
C ILE A 148 -5.25 17.16 29.79
N GLU A 149 -4.00 16.93 30.19
CA GLU A 149 -2.87 17.84 29.93
C GLU A 149 -2.61 18.01 28.43
N SER A 150 -2.67 16.92 27.65
CA SER A 150 -2.56 16.97 26.19
C SER A 150 -3.69 17.78 25.56
N LEU A 151 -4.92 17.60 26.04
CA LEU A 151 -6.08 18.35 25.58
C LEU A 151 -5.97 19.85 25.90
N GLU A 152 -5.41 20.22 27.04
CA GLU A 152 -5.19 21.62 27.40
C GLU A 152 -4.23 22.32 26.42
N ASP A 153 -3.16 21.65 25.99
CA ASP A 153 -2.25 22.17 24.95
C ASP A 153 -2.94 22.24 23.56
N ILE A 154 -3.75 21.23 23.21
CA ILE A 154 -4.57 21.25 21.97
C ILE A 154 -5.51 22.46 21.94
N ILE A 155 -6.22 22.73 23.05
CA ILE A 155 -7.12 23.88 23.18
C ILE A 155 -6.34 25.19 23.13
N ALA A 156 -5.19 25.27 23.79
CA ALA A 156 -4.34 26.46 23.78
C ALA A 156 -3.81 26.81 22.38
N GLN A 157 -3.62 25.80 21.53
CA GLN A 157 -3.21 25.94 20.13
C GLN A 157 -4.37 26.13 19.15
N ASP A 158 -5.63 26.20 19.64
CA ASP A 158 -6.85 26.41 18.83
C ASP A 158 -7.09 25.30 17.79
N ILE A 159 -6.84 24.04 18.18
CA ILE A 159 -6.98 22.87 17.28
C ILE A 159 -8.27 22.10 17.58
N HIS A 160 -9.09 21.96 16.55
CA HIS A 160 -10.45 21.43 16.66
C HIS A 160 -10.63 20.03 16.06
N ASN A 161 -9.54 19.38 15.66
CA ASN A 161 -9.54 18.09 14.99
C ASN A 161 -8.52 17.18 15.68
N LEU A 162 -8.98 16.03 16.17
CA LEU A 162 -8.19 15.11 16.97
C LEU A 162 -8.32 13.68 16.45
N VAL A 163 -7.19 13.02 16.31
CA VAL A 163 -7.11 11.56 16.14
C VAL A 163 -6.63 10.93 17.43
N ILE A 164 -7.28 9.84 17.84
CA ILE A 164 -6.84 9.01 18.97
C ILE A 164 -6.45 7.64 18.44
N SER A 165 -5.19 7.26 18.66
CA SER A 165 -4.58 6.03 18.16
C SER A 165 -4.04 5.18 19.31
N GLY A 166 -4.18 3.86 19.22
CA GLY A 166 -3.54 2.91 20.14
C GLY A 166 -2.83 1.78 19.41
N VAL A 167 -1.68 1.35 19.95
CA VAL A 167 -1.00 0.12 19.50
C VAL A 167 -1.86 -1.09 19.87
N TYR A 168 -2.16 -1.93 18.87
CA TYR A 168 -3.13 -3.04 18.93
C TYR A 168 -4.57 -2.61 19.27
N SER A 169 -4.97 -1.39 18.91
CA SER A 169 -6.38 -0.96 19.07
C SER A 169 -7.37 -1.76 18.20
N THR A 170 -6.88 -2.44 17.17
CA THR A 170 -7.63 -3.41 16.35
C THR A 170 -8.01 -4.67 17.13
N MET A 171 -7.20 -5.03 18.13
CA MET A 171 -7.45 -6.15 19.04
C MET A 171 -8.29 -5.71 20.24
N ASN A 172 -7.94 -4.58 20.84
CA ASN A 172 -8.64 -4.02 21.99
C ASN A 172 -8.72 -2.48 21.90
N ASN A 173 -9.92 -1.99 21.58
CA ASN A 173 -10.18 -0.56 21.36
C ASN A 173 -10.60 0.20 22.64
N SER A 174 -10.58 -0.45 23.81
CA SER A 174 -11.10 0.14 25.05
C SER A 174 -10.40 1.44 25.45
N GLN A 175 -9.07 1.55 25.23
CA GLN A 175 -8.32 2.77 25.54
C GLN A 175 -8.68 3.94 24.60
N GLU A 176 -8.88 3.68 23.30
CA GLU A 176 -9.32 4.71 22.35
C GLU A 176 -10.71 5.25 22.71
N ILE A 177 -11.65 4.35 23.04
CA ILE A 177 -13.02 4.71 23.44
C ILE A 177 -13.01 5.54 24.72
N LYS A 178 -12.29 5.07 25.76
CA LYS A 178 -12.20 5.77 27.04
C LYS A 178 -11.58 7.16 26.90
N ALA A 179 -10.56 7.30 26.06
CA ALA A 179 -9.93 8.60 25.81
C ALA A 179 -10.90 9.58 25.13
N ARG A 180 -11.70 9.11 24.17
CA ARG A 180 -12.76 9.92 23.55
C ARG A 180 -13.76 10.43 24.58
N GLU A 181 -14.22 9.57 25.48
CA GLU A 181 -15.17 9.94 26.54
C GLU A 181 -14.59 11.06 27.42
N ILE A 182 -13.35 10.90 27.90
CA ILE A 182 -12.65 11.91 28.71
C ILE A 182 -12.53 13.24 27.95
N VAL A 183 -12.07 13.20 26.69
CA VAL A 183 -11.92 14.41 25.87
C VAL A 183 -13.26 15.12 25.67
N GLN A 184 -14.32 14.37 25.37
CA GLN A 184 -15.66 14.93 25.18
C GLN A 184 -16.21 15.58 26.46
N GLU A 185 -16.03 14.95 27.62
CA GLU A 185 -16.42 15.52 28.91
C GLU A 185 -15.68 16.81 29.23
N GLU A 186 -14.36 16.83 29.04
CA GLU A 186 -13.52 18.01 29.33
C GLU A 186 -13.77 19.16 28.36
N CYS A 187 -14.01 18.88 27.08
CA CYS A 187 -14.43 19.86 26.08
C CYS A 187 -15.79 20.46 26.40
N LYS A 188 -16.76 19.64 26.84
CA LYS A 188 -18.09 20.11 27.27
C LYS A 188 -18.00 21.07 28.47
N LYS A 189 -17.13 20.77 29.45
CA LYS A 189 -16.89 21.65 30.60
C LYS A 189 -16.31 23.01 30.19
N ARG A 190 -15.49 23.05 29.13
CA ARG A 190 -14.82 24.26 28.61
C ARG A 190 -15.59 24.96 27.50
N ASN A 191 -16.76 24.45 27.08
CA ASN A 191 -17.51 24.91 25.92
C ASN A 191 -16.63 24.96 24.64
N TYR A 192 -15.79 23.94 24.47
CA TYR A 192 -14.90 23.79 23.31
C TYR A 192 -15.46 22.71 22.37
N ASN A 193 -15.53 22.99 21.07
CA ASN A 193 -15.97 22.00 20.09
C ASN A 193 -14.75 21.31 19.48
N ILE A 194 -14.68 19.98 19.55
CA ILE A 194 -13.60 19.20 18.95
C ILE A 194 -14.19 18.00 18.22
N SER A 195 -13.73 17.77 16.99
CA SER A 195 -14.01 16.55 16.23
C SER A 195 -12.95 15.50 16.56
N ILE A 196 -13.41 14.25 16.72
CA ILE A 196 -12.57 13.12 17.12
C ILE A 196 -12.77 11.97 16.12
N THR A 197 -11.67 11.38 15.64
CA THR A 197 -11.66 10.09 14.94
C THR A 197 -10.83 9.09 15.73
N LEU A 198 -11.38 7.88 15.92
CA LEU A 198 -10.67 6.74 16.50
C LEU A 198 -10.09 5.87 15.39
N THR A 199 -8.84 5.44 15.53
CA THR A 199 -8.18 4.72 14.42
C THR A 199 -8.82 3.37 14.13
N HIS A 200 -9.33 2.66 15.16
CA HIS A 200 -10.00 1.37 14.99
C HIS A 200 -11.37 1.45 14.28
N GLU A 201 -11.99 2.63 14.24
CA GLU A 201 -13.27 2.86 13.53
C GLU A 201 -13.05 3.02 12.02
N ILE A 202 -11.87 3.47 11.60
CA ILE A 202 -11.52 3.69 10.19
C ILE A 202 -10.93 2.42 9.56
N CYS A 203 -10.00 1.75 10.25
CA CYS A 203 -9.41 0.52 9.74
C CYS A 203 -9.15 -0.51 10.84
N LYS A 204 -9.48 -1.77 10.53
CA LYS A 204 -9.36 -2.93 11.43
C LYS A 204 -8.13 -3.80 11.15
N LYS A 205 -7.25 -3.37 10.25
CA LYS A 205 -6.01 -4.06 9.91
C LYS A 205 -4.83 -3.56 10.73
N ASP A 206 -3.85 -4.45 10.88
CA ASP A 206 -2.58 -4.17 11.52
C ASP A 206 -1.76 -3.19 10.64
N GLY A 207 -0.85 -2.44 11.28
CA GLY A 207 -0.12 -1.33 10.67
C GLY A 207 -0.50 -0.02 11.35
N LEU A 208 0.24 0.33 12.40
CA LEU A 208 -0.06 1.49 13.25
C LEU A 208 -0.02 2.81 12.47
N LEU A 209 1.05 3.02 11.69
CA LEU A 209 1.25 4.29 11.00
C LEU A 209 0.25 4.44 9.85
N GLU A 210 -0.02 3.38 9.10
CA GLU A 210 -0.94 3.39 7.98
C GLU A 210 -2.40 3.56 8.45
N ARG A 211 -2.76 2.92 9.58
CA ARG A 211 -4.06 3.08 10.24
C ARG A 211 -4.23 4.50 10.78
N GLU A 212 -3.20 5.04 11.41
CA GLU A 212 -3.20 6.41 11.93
C GLU A 212 -3.26 7.44 10.80
N ASN A 213 -2.53 7.24 9.70
CA ASN A 213 -2.60 8.07 8.50
C ASN A 213 -4.03 8.10 7.93
N ALA A 214 -4.70 6.96 7.82
CA ALA A 214 -6.09 6.91 7.35
C ALA A 214 -7.04 7.71 8.26
N ALA A 215 -6.86 7.62 9.58
CA ALA A 215 -7.64 8.40 10.54
C ALA A 215 -7.34 9.91 10.45
N ILE A 216 -6.08 10.30 10.27
CA ILE A 216 -5.65 11.70 10.08
C ILE A 216 -6.29 12.28 8.83
N ILE A 217 -6.24 11.56 7.71
CA ILE A 217 -6.83 12.01 6.44
C ILE A 217 -8.35 12.10 6.53
N ASN A 218 -9.00 11.14 7.20
CA ASN A 218 -10.43 11.22 7.44
C ASN A 218 -10.80 12.46 8.26
N GLU A 219 -10.08 12.69 9.35
CA GLU A 219 -10.34 13.78 10.29
C GLU A 219 -10.12 15.17 9.65
N CYS A 220 -9.05 15.34 8.86
CA CYS A 220 -8.76 16.61 8.20
C CYS A 220 -9.81 17.01 7.14
N LEU A 221 -10.54 16.03 6.60
CA LEU A 221 -11.58 16.21 5.56
C LEU A 221 -12.99 16.45 6.12
N LYS A 222 -13.26 16.20 7.42
CA LYS A 222 -14.63 16.26 7.98
C LYS A 222 -15.31 17.63 7.81
N TYR A 223 -14.56 18.73 7.93
CA TYR A 223 -15.13 20.05 7.69
C TYR A 223 -15.57 20.24 6.24
N LEU A 224 -14.68 19.91 5.28
CA LEU A 224 -15.00 19.94 3.86
C LEU A 224 -16.21 19.04 3.55
N SER A 225 -16.24 17.85 4.14
CA SER A 225 -17.37 16.92 4.05
C SER A 225 -18.68 17.52 4.54
N SER A 226 -18.62 18.27 5.66
CA SER A 226 -19.80 18.92 6.23
C SER A 226 -20.41 19.94 5.29
N ILE A 227 -19.62 20.88 4.79
CA ILE A 227 -20.10 21.95 3.91
C ILE A 227 -20.55 21.40 2.55
N THR A 228 -19.86 20.37 2.03
CA THR A 228 -20.17 19.77 0.74
C THR A 228 -21.51 19.05 0.77
N PHE A 229 -21.76 18.18 1.75
CA PHE A 229 -23.04 17.47 1.83
C PHE A 229 -24.22 18.39 2.21
N GLN A 230 -23.98 19.44 2.99
CA GLN A 230 -24.99 20.49 3.18
C GLN A 230 -25.32 21.20 1.87
N GLY A 231 -24.31 21.52 1.06
CA GLY A 231 -24.48 22.03 -0.29
C GLY A 231 -25.34 21.10 -1.13
N TYR A 232 -25.05 19.79 -1.13
CA TYR A 232 -25.83 18.80 -1.87
C TYR A 232 -27.29 18.79 -1.43
N ARG A 233 -27.55 18.72 -0.12
CA ARG A 233 -28.92 18.73 0.41
C ARG A 233 -29.66 20.00 0.03
N LYS A 234 -29.02 21.16 0.14
CA LYS A 234 -29.60 22.45 -0.26
C LYS A 234 -29.96 22.48 -1.75
N ALA A 235 -29.05 22.05 -2.63
CA ALA A 235 -29.32 21.97 -4.08
C ALA A 235 -30.53 21.08 -4.38
N LEU A 236 -30.62 19.93 -3.71
CA LEU A 236 -31.74 19.00 -3.89
C LEU A 236 -33.07 19.58 -3.36
N ASP A 237 -33.04 20.33 -2.26
CA ASP A 237 -34.21 21.00 -1.70
C ASP A 237 -34.74 22.10 -2.63
N GLU A 238 -33.83 22.89 -3.21
CA GLU A 238 -34.17 23.91 -4.22
C GLU A 238 -34.78 23.30 -5.49
N LEU A 239 -34.36 22.08 -5.84
CA LEU A 239 -34.97 21.28 -6.91
C LEU A 239 -36.26 20.57 -6.47
N GLY A 240 -36.68 20.69 -5.21
CA GLY A 240 -37.91 20.17 -4.62
C GLY A 240 -37.88 18.71 -4.17
N PHE A 241 -36.70 18.12 -3.99
CA PHE A 241 -36.50 16.77 -3.45
C PHE A 241 -36.39 16.77 -1.93
N VAL A 242 -37.16 17.61 -1.24
CA VAL A 242 -37.02 17.94 0.19
C VAL A 242 -37.04 16.71 1.10
N ASN A 243 -37.84 15.69 0.75
CA ASN A 243 -37.99 14.47 1.55
C ASN A 243 -37.28 13.24 0.96
N THR A 244 -36.47 13.41 -0.08
CA THR A 244 -35.81 12.28 -0.75
C THR A 244 -34.50 11.93 -0.05
N PRO A 245 -34.29 10.67 0.37
CA PRO A 245 -33.04 10.20 0.94
C PRO A 245 -31.83 10.49 0.04
N LEU A 246 -30.73 10.93 0.67
CA LEU A 246 -29.45 11.19 0.01
C LEU A 246 -28.41 10.17 0.48
N PHE A 247 -27.89 9.40 -0.45
CA PHE A 247 -26.82 8.43 -0.24
C PHE A 247 -25.55 8.81 -0.99
N ILE A 248 -24.43 8.31 -0.49
CA ILE A 248 -23.10 8.51 -1.06
C ILE A 248 -22.50 7.14 -1.38
N SER A 249 -21.92 7.01 -2.58
CA SER A 249 -21.21 5.79 -2.99
C SER A 249 -19.99 5.54 -2.11
N HIS A 250 -19.74 4.27 -1.76
CA HIS A 250 -18.65 3.82 -0.91
C HIS A 250 -17.51 3.16 -1.72
N ASN A 251 -16.30 3.14 -1.15
CA ASN A 251 -15.06 2.56 -1.72
C ASN A 251 -15.09 1.03 -1.98
N ASP A 252 -16.16 0.34 -1.63
CA ASP A 252 -16.31 -1.09 -1.91
C ASP A 252 -17.51 -1.39 -2.84
N GLY A 253 -18.13 -0.33 -3.36
CA GLY A 253 -19.29 -0.38 -4.23
C GLY A 253 -20.64 -0.42 -3.52
N SER A 254 -20.68 -0.51 -2.19
CA SER A 254 -21.91 -0.24 -1.45
C SER A 254 -22.22 1.27 -1.42
N PHE A 255 -23.23 1.66 -0.66
CA PHE A 255 -23.56 3.06 -0.41
C PHE A 255 -23.74 3.28 1.10
N MET A 256 -23.60 4.52 1.53
CA MET A 256 -23.84 4.95 2.91
C MET A 256 -24.72 6.20 2.93
N SER A 257 -25.39 6.47 4.04
CA SER A 257 -26.15 7.72 4.17
C SER A 257 -25.20 8.92 4.13
N ALA A 258 -25.70 10.07 3.68
CA ALA A 258 -24.93 11.31 3.69
C ALA A 258 -24.35 11.65 5.09
N GLN A 259 -25.07 11.32 6.16
CA GLN A 259 -24.61 11.52 7.54
C GLN A 259 -23.39 10.65 7.89
N VAL A 260 -23.40 9.37 7.50
CA VAL A 260 -22.25 8.47 7.73
C VAL A 260 -21.04 8.92 6.90
N ALA A 261 -21.26 9.29 5.63
CA ALA A 261 -20.22 9.84 4.77
C ALA A 261 -19.66 11.17 5.32
N GLN A 262 -20.50 11.99 5.97
CA GLN A 262 -20.08 13.29 6.53
C GLN A 262 -18.97 13.12 7.58
N VAL A 263 -19.06 12.07 8.39
CA VAL A 263 -18.08 11.73 9.43
C VAL A 263 -16.92 10.89 8.86
N ASN A 264 -17.16 10.15 7.78
CA ASN A 264 -16.19 9.24 7.16
C ASN A 264 -15.92 9.52 5.67
N PRO A 265 -15.51 10.74 5.27
CA PRO A 265 -15.30 11.08 3.86
C PRO A 265 -14.23 10.23 3.16
N ILE A 266 -13.28 9.66 3.91
CA ILE A 266 -12.23 8.80 3.34
C ILE A 266 -12.79 7.58 2.58
N PHE A 267 -13.99 7.12 2.97
CA PHE A 267 -14.68 6.00 2.35
C PHE A 267 -15.33 6.32 0.99
N THR A 268 -15.04 7.48 0.42
CA THR A 268 -15.53 7.91 -0.90
C THR A 268 -14.42 8.05 -1.96
N PHE A 269 -13.16 7.86 -1.60
CA PHE A 269 -11.98 8.06 -2.46
C PHE A 269 -12.02 7.29 -3.79
N SER A 270 -12.58 6.09 -3.81
CA SER A 270 -12.73 5.25 -5.02
C SER A 270 -14.16 5.16 -5.52
N ALA A 271 -15.08 5.97 -4.98
CA ALA A 271 -16.51 5.90 -5.29
C ALA A 271 -16.80 6.00 -6.79
N SER A 272 -16.27 7.04 -7.45
CA SER A 272 -16.51 7.27 -8.88
C SER A 272 -15.94 6.17 -9.76
N ILE A 273 -14.74 5.66 -9.46
CA ILE A 273 -14.14 4.56 -10.22
C ILE A 273 -15.02 3.32 -10.11
N ILE A 274 -15.42 2.92 -8.90
CA ILE A 274 -16.27 1.75 -8.69
C ILE A 274 -17.62 1.90 -9.37
N ASN A 275 -18.18 3.10 -9.33
CA ASN A 275 -19.40 3.41 -10.06
C ASN A 275 -19.19 3.16 -11.57
N SER A 276 -18.11 3.64 -12.18
CA SER A 276 -17.79 3.32 -13.59
C SER A 276 -17.69 1.81 -13.84
N LEU A 277 -17.01 1.07 -12.95
CA LEU A 277 -16.85 -0.38 -13.06
C LEU A 277 -18.21 -1.10 -13.03
N LYS A 278 -19.06 -0.77 -12.06
CA LYS A 278 -20.41 -1.35 -11.93
C LYS A 278 -21.32 -0.96 -13.07
N GLY A 279 -21.31 0.32 -13.45
CA GLY A 279 -22.10 0.85 -14.55
C GLY A 279 -21.74 0.20 -15.88
N GLY A 280 -20.44 0.04 -16.15
CA GLY A 280 -19.96 -0.71 -17.30
C GLY A 280 -20.43 -2.17 -17.28
N SER A 281 -20.22 -2.87 -16.16
CA SER A 281 -20.71 -4.24 -15.99
C SER A 281 -22.22 -4.38 -16.25
N GLN A 282 -23.03 -3.44 -15.75
CA GLN A 282 -24.49 -3.44 -15.95
C GLN A 282 -24.90 -3.09 -17.40
N LEU A 283 -24.27 -2.09 -18.03
CA LEU A 283 -24.58 -1.68 -19.40
C LEU A 283 -24.32 -2.81 -20.39
N TYR A 284 -23.20 -3.51 -20.21
CA TYR A 284 -22.77 -4.59 -21.09
C TYR A 284 -23.35 -5.95 -20.71
N GLY A 285 -23.87 -6.11 -19.49
CA GLY A 285 -24.37 -7.38 -18.99
C GLY A 285 -23.26 -8.38 -18.63
N GLU A 286 -22.04 -7.90 -18.40
CA GLU A 286 -20.84 -8.73 -18.19
C GLU A 286 -20.36 -8.61 -16.74
N LYS A 287 -20.31 -9.75 -16.02
CA LYS A 287 -19.89 -9.81 -14.61
C LYS A 287 -18.39 -10.03 -14.43
N ASP A 288 -17.74 -10.63 -15.43
CA ASP A 288 -16.33 -10.97 -15.43
C ASP A 288 -15.68 -10.27 -16.63
N ALA A 289 -15.06 -9.12 -16.38
CA ALA A 289 -14.59 -8.23 -17.45
C ALA A 289 -13.50 -7.27 -16.97
N ILE A 290 -12.75 -6.71 -17.90
CA ILE A 290 -11.84 -5.58 -17.67
C ILE A 290 -12.60 -4.32 -18.06
N VAL A 291 -12.77 -3.39 -17.15
CA VAL A 291 -13.41 -2.10 -17.43
C VAL A 291 -12.32 -1.06 -17.60
N VAL A 292 -12.40 -0.31 -18.69
CA VAL A 292 -11.47 0.77 -19.05
C VAL A 292 -12.30 2.06 -19.10
N ASP A 293 -12.25 2.85 -18.03
CA ASP A 293 -12.93 4.14 -17.94
C ASP A 293 -12.02 5.25 -18.43
N ILE A 294 -12.33 5.82 -19.60
CA ILE A 294 -11.51 6.85 -20.24
C ILE A 294 -12.17 8.21 -20.01
N GLY A 295 -11.53 9.03 -19.18
CA GLY A 295 -11.96 10.38 -18.85
C GLY A 295 -11.33 11.47 -19.72
N GLY A 296 -11.49 12.72 -19.28
CA GLY A 296 -10.87 13.89 -19.91
C GLY A 296 -9.39 14.06 -19.56
N THR A 297 -8.91 13.45 -18.48
CA THR A 297 -7.54 13.63 -17.96
C THR A 297 -6.79 12.32 -17.76
N SER A 298 -7.48 11.30 -17.26
CA SER A 298 -6.94 9.98 -16.93
C SER A 298 -7.79 8.87 -17.52
N THR A 299 -7.23 7.66 -17.51
CA THR A 299 -7.92 6.41 -17.79
C THR A 299 -7.73 5.49 -16.60
N ASP A 300 -8.83 4.95 -16.07
CA ASP A 300 -8.85 4.02 -14.95
C ASP A 300 -9.19 2.61 -15.46
N ILE A 301 -8.34 1.63 -15.15
CA ILE A 301 -8.47 0.24 -15.62
C ILE A 301 -8.58 -0.68 -14.42
N ALA A 302 -9.63 -1.50 -14.36
CA ALA A 302 -9.78 -2.49 -13.30
C ALA A 302 -10.48 -3.76 -13.77
N VAL A 303 -10.29 -4.84 -12.99
CA VAL A 303 -10.91 -6.14 -13.26
C VAL A 303 -12.14 -6.32 -12.39
N MET A 304 -13.26 -6.65 -13.03
CA MET A 304 -14.46 -7.17 -12.42
C MET A 304 -14.41 -8.69 -12.40
N SER A 305 -14.65 -9.30 -11.24
CA SER A 305 -14.87 -10.74 -11.11
C SER A 305 -16.17 -10.99 -10.36
N LYS A 306 -17.04 -11.84 -10.91
CA LYS A 306 -18.38 -12.14 -10.38
C LYS A 306 -19.21 -10.88 -10.06
N GLY A 307 -19.03 -9.82 -10.86
CA GLY A 307 -19.74 -8.55 -10.73
C GLY A 307 -19.24 -7.67 -9.59
N ILE A 308 -18.01 -7.88 -9.10
CA ILE A 308 -17.38 -7.09 -8.03
C ILE A 308 -15.96 -6.69 -8.47
N PRO A 309 -15.53 -5.45 -8.20
CA PRO A 309 -14.15 -5.04 -8.44
C PRO A 309 -13.17 -5.89 -7.63
N ARG A 310 -12.12 -6.38 -8.28
CA ARG A 310 -11.00 -7.01 -7.59
C ARG A 310 -10.34 -6.01 -6.67
N THR A 311 -10.13 -6.36 -5.40
CA THR A 311 -9.51 -5.48 -4.39
C THR A 311 -8.00 -5.53 -4.46
N ALA A 312 -7.35 -4.42 -4.07
CA ALA A 312 -5.91 -4.41 -3.85
C ALA A 312 -5.57 -5.30 -2.64
N SER A 313 -4.53 -6.11 -2.77
CA SER A 313 -4.11 -7.05 -1.73
C SER A 313 -3.41 -6.38 -0.55
N LYS A 314 -2.94 -5.13 -0.69
CA LYS A 314 -2.08 -4.43 0.28
C LYS A 314 -2.27 -2.91 0.35
N PHE A 315 -1.46 -2.29 1.23
CA PHE A 315 -1.36 -0.86 1.45
C PHE A 315 -1.38 -0.08 0.13
N MET A 316 -2.17 0.99 0.11
CA MET A 316 -2.24 1.88 -1.03
C MET A 316 -1.51 3.18 -0.73
N GLU A 317 -0.81 3.68 -1.73
CA GLU A 317 -0.19 5.00 -1.67
C GLU A 317 -1.09 6.03 -2.37
N VAL A 318 -1.47 7.09 -1.64
CA VAL A 318 -2.24 8.22 -2.19
C VAL A 318 -1.49 9.51 -1.86
N ASN A 319 -0.95 10.18 -2.87
CA ASN A 319 -0.16 11.41 -2.74
C ASN A 319 0.99 11.34 -1.71
N GLY A 320 1.77 10.25 -1.73
CA GLY A 320 2.86 10.03 -0.76
C GLY A 320 2.37 9.67 0.65
N ILE A 321 1.13 9.17 0.78
CA ILE A 321 0.57 8.66 2.04
C ILE A 321 0.28 7.18 1.89
N ILE A 322 0.83 6.36 2.77
CA ILE A 322 0.53 4.93 2.83
C ILE A 322 -0.71 4.71 3.72
N LEU A 323 -1.72 4.04 3.15
CA LEU A 323 -3.04 3.79 3.74
C LEU A 323 -3.35 2.29 3.74
N ASN A 324 -4.11 1.79 4.72
CA ASN A 324 -4.34 0.34 4.91
C ASN A 324 -5.81 -0.14 4.84
N PHE A 325 -6.73 0.62 4.25
CA PHE A 325 -8.13 0.20 4.06
C PHE A 325 -8.40 -0.37 2.66
N ARG A 326 -9.43 -1.22 2.52
CA ARG A 326 -9.74 -1.96 1.28
C ARG A 326 -10.30 -1.02 0.19
N MET A 327 -9.71 -1.05 -0.99
CA MET A 327 -10.17 -0.36 -2.20
C MET A 327 -9.95 -1.26 -3.43
N PRO A 328 -10.64 -1.03 -4.56
CA PRO A 328 -10.40 -1.75 -5.80
C PRO A 328 -8.95 -1.57 -6.26
N LEU A 329 -8.36 -2.63 -6.83
CA LEU A 329 -7.10 -2.54 -7.54
C LEU A 329 -7.36 -1.87 -8.90
N VAL A 330 -6.95 -0.62 -9.02
CA VAL A 330 -7.15 0.22 -10.21
C VAL A 330 -5.77 0.64 -10.73
N HIS A 331 -5.56 0.47 -12.03
CA HIS A 331 -4.43 1.08 -12.74
C HIS A 331 -4.91 2.39 -13.36
N THR A 332 -4.39 3.51 -12.87
CA THR A 332 -4.69 4.84 -13.40
C THR A 332 -3.52 5.32 -14.25
N ILE A 333 -3.78 5.60 -15.52
CA ILE A 333 -2.81 6.23 -16.41
C ILE A 333 -3.21 7.67 -16.72
N ALA A 334 -2.23 8.56 -16.83
CA ALA A 334 -2.40 9.96 -17.23
C ALA A 334 -2.66 10.08 -18.74
N LEU A 335 -3.77 9.49 -19.18
CA LEU A 335 -4.22 9.45 -20.57
C LEU A 335 -5.73 9.69 -20.61
N GLY A 336 -6.15 10.80 -21.21
CA GLY A 336 -7.56 11.14 -21.41
C GLY A 336 -7.76 12.02 -22.64
N GLY A 337 -8.98 12.52 -22.84
CA GLY A 337 -9.31 13.35 -24.01
C GLY A 337 -8.49 14.64 -24.13
N GLY A 338 -8.20 15.28 -22.99
CA GLY A 338 -7.42 16.51 -22.91
C GLY A 338 -5.92 16.33 -22.74
N SER A 339 -5.39 15.10 -22.76
CA SER A 339 -3.94 14.90 -22.72
C SER A 339 -3.27 15.58 -23.91
N ILE A 340 -2.22 16.33 -23.63
CA ILE A 340 -1.51 17.14 -24.61
C ILE A 340 -0.70 16.24 -25.54
N VAL A 341 -0.75 16.52 -26.84
CA VAL A 341 0.00 15.81 -27.86
C VAL A 341 1.05 16.73 -28.46
N GLN A 342 2.30 16.28 -28.48
CA GLN A 342 3.38 16.96 -29.19
C GLN A 342 3.67 16.23 -30.49
N VAL A 343 3.89 17.00 -31.56
CA VAL A 343 4.22 16.49 -32.89
C VAL A 343 5.52 17.14 -33.37
N GLY A 344 6.32 16.38 -34.10
CA GLY A 344 7.64 16.82 -34.56
C GLY A 344 8.17 16.01 -35.73
N ARG A 345 9.47 16.13 -35.98
CA ARG A 345 10.23 15.27 -36.88
C ARG A 345 11.50 14.81 -36.17
N ASP A 346 11.93 13.58 -36.44
CA ASP A 346 13.23 13.08 -35.98
C ASP A 346 14.39 13.59 -36.86
N GLU A 347 15.61 13.17 -36.54
CA GLU A 347 16.83 13.53 -37.29
C GLU A 347 16.76 13.11 -38.77
N ASN A 348 15.96 12.09 -39.09
CA ASN A 348 15.76 11.58 -40.44
C ASN A 348 14.52 12.19 -41.14
N GLN A 349 13.97 13.28 -40.62
CA GLN A 349 12.77 13.96 -41.12
C GLN A 349 11.49 13.11 -41.09
N ARG A 350 11.46 12.02 -40.32
CA ARG A 350 10.24 11.22 -40.13
C ARG A 350 9.36 11.87 -39.07
N VAL A 351 8.05 11.92 -39.31
CA VAL A 351 7.11 12.49 -38.34
C VAL A 351 7.14 11.73 -37.03
N THR A 352 7.09 12.47 -35.92
CA THR A 352 7.07 11.93 -34.57
C THR A 352 5.88 12.50 -33.81
N LEU A 353 5.39 11.72 -32.85
CA LEU A 353 4.30 12.09 -31.96
C LEU A 353 4.62 11.62 -30.55
N THR A 354 4.21 12.37 -29.54
CA THR A 354 4.30 11.94 -28.13
C THR A 354 3.10 12.46 -27.36
N ILE A 355 2.36 11.54 -26.74
CA ILE A 355 1.28 11.87 -25.79
C ILE A 355 1.91 12.15 -24.42
N GLN A 356 1.77 13.39 -23.97
CA GLN A 356 2.29 13.90 -22.70
C GLN A 356 1.41 13.47 -21.52
N LYS A 357 1.95 13.57 -20.29
CA LYS A 357 1.17 13.28 -19.06
C LYS A 357 0.25 14.46 -18.68
N GLU A 358 0.61 15.67 -19.11
CA GLU A 358 -0.14 16.89 -18.87
C GLU A 358 -1.46 16.91 -19.66
N SER A 359 -2.50 17.51 -19.07
CA SER A 359 -3.81 17.66 -19.69
C SER A 359 -4.37 19.06 -19.51
N VAL A 360 -5.18 19.51 -20.47
CA VAL A 360 -5.95 20.77 -20.38
C VAL A 360 -7.17 20.67 -19.45
N ALA A 361 -7.48 19.45 -18.96
CA ALA A 361 -8.53 19.16 -17.98
C ALA A 361 -9.90 19.76 -18.35
N PHE A 362 -10.59 20.42 -17.41
CA PHE A 362 -11.90 21.04 -17.63
C PHE A 362 -11.89 22.14 -18.71
N ARG A 363 -10.70 22.59 -19.17
CA ARG A 363 -10.54 23.60 -20.22
C ARG A 363 -10.47 23.02 -21.64
N LEU A 364 -10.86 21.75 -21.82
CA LEU A 364 -10.76 21.04 -23.10
C LEU A 364 -11.38 21.82 -24.27
N LEU A 365 -12.64 22.23 -24.14
CA LEU A 365 -13.36 22.93 -25.21
C LEU A 365 -12.82 24.35 -25.50
N GLN A 366 -12.08 24.94 -24.57
CA GLN A 366 -11.46 26.26 -24.74
C GLN A 366 -10.03 26.17 -25.28
N SER A 367 -9.35 25.04 -25.08
CA SER A 367 -7.92 24.91 -25.33
C SER A 367 -7.58 24.03 -26.53
N ALA A 368 -8.39 22.99 -26.81
CA ALA A 368 -8.11 22.05 -27.89
C ALA A 368 -8.33 22.67 -29.28
N VAL A 369 -7.47 22.32 -30.23
CA VAL A 369 -7.38 22.98 -31.54
C VAL A 369 -8.66 22.84 -32.37
N SER A 370 -9.41 21.76 -32.20
CA SER A 370 -10.67 21.53 -32.92
C SER A 370 -11.79 22.48 -32.48
N PHE A 371 -11.58 23.28 -31.43
CA PHE A 371 -12.54 24.23 -30.90
C PHE A 371 -12.11 25.68 -31.10
N GLU A 372 -13.05 26.60 -30.93
CA GLU A 372 -12.84 28.00 -31.29
C GLU A 372 -11.91 28.67 -30.27
N GLY A 373 -10.85 29.31 -30.77
CA GLY A 373 -9.83 29.94 -29.92
C GLY A 373 -8.83 28.96 -29.30
N GLY A 374 -8.96 27.66 -29.57
CA GLY A 374 -8.02 26.65 -29.10
C GLY A 374 -6.65 26.70 -29.79
N SER A 375 -5.60 26.36 -29.05
CA SER A 375 -4.21 26.41 -29.53
C SER A 375 -3.34 25.26 -29.03
N VAL A 376 -3.92 24.29 -28.32
CA VAL A 376 -3.20 23.16 -27.70
C VAL A 376 -3.68 21.88 -28.35
N LEU A 377 -2.76 21.11 -28.93
CA LEU A 377 -3.10 19.85 -29.57
C LEU A 377 -3.38 18.77 -28.50
N CYS A 378 -4.52 18.12 -28.57
CA CYS A 378 -5.01 17.16 -27.57
C CYS A 378 -5.46 15.84 -28.21
N ASN A 379 -5.57 14.76 -27.43
CA ASN A 379 -6.08 13.46 -27.90
C ASN A 379 -7.45 13.56 -28.59
N THR A 380 -8.35 14.41 -28.09
CA THR A 380 -9.68 14.64 -28.68
C THR A 380 -9.60 15.16 -30.12
N ASP A 381 -8.58 15.95 -30.47
CA ASP A 381 -8.43 16.48 -31.84
C ASP A 381 -8.21 15.37 -32.87
N PHE A 382 -7.37 14.38 -32.52
CA PHE A 382 -7.12 13.21 -33.36
C PHE A 382 -8.37 12.33 -33.52
N ALA A 383 -9.15 12.16 -32.44
CA ALA A 383 -10.39 11.39 -32.50
C ALA A 383 -11.45 12.07 -33.39
N ILE A 384 -11.63 13.39 -33.28
CA ILE A 384 -12.54 14.17 -34.13
C ILE A 384 -12.13 14.06 -35.62
N TYR A 385 -10.82 14.10 -35.91
CA TYR A 385 -10.34 13.93 -37.28
C TYR A 385 -10.62 12.53 -37.84
N ARG A 386 -10.44 11.48 -37.04
CA ARG A 386 -10.65 10.08 -37.43
C ARG A 386 -12.12 9.72 -37.63
N ASP A 387 -13.02 10.29 -36.83
CA ASP A 387 -14.44 9.95 -36.84
C ASP A 387 -15.33 11.20 -37.01
N SER A 388 -15.90 11.34 -38.21
CA SER A 388 -16.81 12.44 -38.54
C SER A 388 -18.11 12.44 -37.73
N THR A 389 -18.48 11.34 -37.08
CA THR A 389 -19.65 11.31 -36.17
C THR A 389 -19.36 12.01 -34.84
N LEU A 390 -18.10 12.05 -34.41
CA LEU A 390 -17.66 12.82 -33.24
C LEU A 390 -17.71 14.33 -33.51
N GLU A 391 -17.31 14.76 -34.71
CA GLU A 391 -17.45 16.15 -35.15
C GLU A 391 -18.91 16.64 -35.06
N ALA A 392 -19.87 15.78 -35.42
CA ALA A 392 -21.30 16.11 -35.36
C ALA A 392 -21.91 16.04 -33.95
N SER A 393 -21.34 15.25 -33.04
CA SER A 393 -21.90 15.01 -31.70
C SER A 393 -21.30 15.88 -30.61
N ILE A 394 -20.12 16.46 -30.83
CA ILE A 394 -19.47 17.37 -29.87
C ILE A 394 -19.74 18.83 -30.29
N PRO A 395 -20.47 19.62 -29.48
CA PRO A 395 -20.77 21.00 -29.81
C PRO A 395 -19.52 21.85 -30.05
N GLY A 396 -19.45 22.52 -31.21
CA GLY A 396 -18.36 23.43 -31.56
C GLY A 396 -17.08 22.77 -32.08
N ALA A 397 -17.06 21.44 -32.22
CA ALA A 397 -15.96 20.72 -32.86
C ALA A 397 -15.91 20.99 -34.38
N ASP A 398 -14.72 21.25 -34.91
CA ASP A 398 -14.46 21.39 -36.34
C ASP A 398 -13.10 20.80 -36.70
N LYS A 399 -13.08 19.69 -37.44
CA LYS A 399 -11.83 19.02 -37.82
C LYS A 399 -10.96 19.84 -38.77
N LYS A 400 -11.54 20.81 -39.50
CA LYS A 400 -10.76 21.69 -40.39
C LYS A 400 -9.80 22.55 -39.58
N ARG A 401 -10.14 22.90 -38.34
CA ARG A 401 -9.25 23.65 -37.45
C ARG A 401 -7.99 22.84 -37.11
N PHE A 402 -8.15 21.56 -36.80
CA PHE A 402 -7.04 20.62 -36.61
C PHE A 402 -6.13 20.53 -37.85
N VAL A 403 -6.71 20.37 -39.03
CA VAL A 403 -5.95 20.31 -40.30
C VAL A 403 -5.20 21.62 -40.55
N ASN A 404 -5.87 22.77 -40.43
CA ASN A 404 -5.27 24.08 -40.65
C ASN A 404 -4.13 24.37 -39.65
N TYR A 405 -4.29 23.95 -38.40
CA TYR A 405 -3.26 24.10 -37.37
C TYR A 405 -2.00 23.31 -37.73
N LEU A 406 -2.14 22.03 -38.11
CA LEU A 406 -1.00 21.20 -38.49
C LEU A 406 -0.35 21.65 -39.81
N GLN A 407 -1.14 22.10 -40.78
CA GLN A 407 -0.61 22.73 -41.99
C GLN A 407 0.16 24.03 -41.69
N GLY A 408 -0.33 24.85 -40.76
CA GLY A 408 0.38 26.03 -40.26
C GLY A 408 1.68 25.71 -39.54
N LYS A 409 1.84 24.46 -39.05
CA LYS A 409 3.08 23.92 -38.48
C LYS A 409 3.97 23.21 -39.52
N GLY A 410 3.59 23.24 -40.80
CA GLY A 410 4.37 22.67 -41.91
C GLY A 410 4.19 21.17 -42.11
N PHE A 411 3.08 20.58 -41.66
CA PHE A 411 2.72 19.18 -41.97
C PHE A 411 1.74 19.13 -43.14
N ASN A 412 2.03 18.32 -44.15
CA ASN A 412 1.11 18.08 -45.27
C ASN A 412 0.04 17.03 -44.90
N LEU A 413 -0.99 16.85 -45.75
CA LEU A 413 -2.10 15.91 -45.45
C LEU A 413 -1.64 14.46 -45.23
N GLN A 414 -0.66 13.96 -45.99
CA GLN A 414 -0.14 12.61 -45.79
C GLN A 414 0.60 12.47 -44.46
N GLU A 415 1.35 13.50 -44.06
CA GLU A 415 2.00 13.55 -42.75
C GLU A 415 0.99 13.63 -41.60
N ILE A 416 -0.12 14.35 -41.79
CA ILE A 416 -1.23 14.41 -40.82
C ILE A 416 -1.84 13.02 -40.63
N ASP A 417 -2.12 12.30 -41.72
CA ASP A 417 -2.65 10.93 -41.64
C ASP A 417 -1.66 9.98 -40.96
N GLN A 418 -0.35 10.13 -41.21
CA GLN A 418 0.69 9.38 -40.50
C GLN A 418 0.72 9.69 -39.00
N LEU A 419 0.58 10.96 -38.61
CA LEU A 419 0.50 11.36 -37.20
C LEU A 419 -0.72 10.73 -36.51
N VAL A 420 -1.87 10.64 -37.20
CA VAL A 420 -3.08 10.01 -36.67
C VAL A 420 -2.89 8.50 -36.45
N GLU A 421 -2.22 7.82 -37.38
CA GLU A 421 -1.88 6.40 -37.21
C GLU A 421 -0.87 6.17 -36.08
N LEU A 422 0.14 7.05 -35.95
CA LEU A 422 1.08 7.01 -34.82
C LEU A 422 0.38 7.27 -33.48
N HIS A 423 -0.57 8.22 -33.43
CA HIS A 423 -1.38 8.50 -32.26
C HIS A 423 -2.18 7.27 -31.82
N LYS A 424 -2.90 6.65 -32.77
CA LYS A 424 -3.68 5.42 -32.53
C LYS A 424 -2.79 4.31 -31.98
N LYS A 425 -1.61 4.12 -32.58
CA LYS A 425 -0.62 3.12 -32.14
C LYS A 425 -0.15 3.38 -30.71
N GLN A 426 0.37 4.57 -30.40
CA GLN A 426 0.88 4.89 -29.06
C GLN A 426 -0.20 4.82 -27.97
N LEU A 427 -1.42 5.30 -28.28
CA LEU A 427 -2.54 5.24 -27.34
C LEU A 427 -2.90 3.79 -27.01
N THR A 428 -2.94 2.93 -28.04
CA THR A 428 -3.28 1.51 -27.87
C THR A 428 -2.18 0.75 -27.15
N GLU A 429 -0.91 0.96 -27.51
CA GLU A 429 0.23 0.33 -26.83
C GLU A 429 0.25 0.65 -25.33
N LYS A 430 0.00 1.92 -24.96
CA LYS A 430 -0.12 2.34 -23.55
C LYS A 430 -1.28 1.66 -22.82
N LEU A 431 -2.42 1.44 -23.48
CA LEU A 431 -3.56 0.76 -22.86
C LEU A 431 -3.33 -0.74 -22.74
N THR A 432 -2.85 -1.39 -23.81
CA THR A 432 -2.58 -2.82 -23.83
C THR A 432 -1.56 -3.20 -22.77
N SER A 433 -0.48 -2.43 -22.62
CA SER A 433 0.53 -2.71 -21.60
C SER A 433 -0.07 -2.75 -20.19
N GLU A 434 -0.99 -1.83 -19.88
CA GLU A 434 -1.67 -1.79 -18.57
C GLU A 434 -2.70 -2.90 -18.40
N ILE A 435 -3.47 -3.21 -19.45
CA ILE A 435 -4.47 -4.29 -19.43
C ILE A 435 -3.79 -5.64 -19.19
N GLU A 436 -2.66 -5.90 -19.85
CA GLU A 436 -1.88 -7.13 -19.69
C GLU A 436 -1.39 -7.35 -18.25
N THR A 437 -1.12 -6.28 -17.51
CA THR A 437 -0.75 -6.37 -16.09
C THR A 437 -1.88 -6.95 -15.23
N LEU A 438 -3.12 -6.62 -15.58
CA LEU A 438 -4.30 -6.91 -14.77
C LEU A 438 -4.86 -8.32 -15.01
N ILE A 439 -4.61 -8.90 -16.18
CA ILE A 439 -5.05 -10.26 -16.53
C ILE A 439 -4.36 -11.27 -15.61
N THR A 440 -5.16 -12.05 -14.87
CA THR A 440 -4.68 -13.10 -13.95
C THR A 440 -4.72 -14.48 -14.56
N ASP A 441 -5.65 -14.69 -15.47
CA ASP A 441 -5.96 -15.98 -16.05
C ASP A 441 -6.08 -15.80 -17.57
N THR A 442 -5.20 -16.49 -18.31
CA THR A 442 -5.18 -16.49 -19.77
C THR A 442 -5.94 -17.68 -20.37
N THR A 443 -6.51 -18.56 -19.53
CA THR A 443 -7.28 -19.72 -20.00
C THR A 443 -8.66 -19.32 -20.53
N GLN A 444 -9.16 -18.15 -20.11
CA GLN A 444 -10.42 -17.58 -20.58
C GLN A 444 -10.20 -16.21 -21.20
N LYS A 445 -10.87 -15.95 -22.32
CA LYS A 445 -10.86 -14.62 -22.93
C LYS A 445 -11.65 -13.65 -22.07
N MET A 446 -10.96 -12.66 -21.52
CA MET A 446 -11.60 -11.60 -20.74
C MET A 446 -12.20 -10.55 -21.68
N LYS A 447 -13.41 -10.08 -21.37
CA LYS A 447 -14.05 -9.01 -22.14
C LYS A 447 -13.54 -7.65 -21.68
N ILE A 448 -13.25 -6.74 -22.60
CA ILE A 448 -12.93 -5.34 -22.31
C ILE A 448 -14.17 -4.48 -22.52
N LEU A 449 -14.57 -3.74 -21.48
CA LEU A 449 -15.68 -2.80 -21.50
C LEU A 449 -15.11 -1.39 -21.52
N LEU A 450 -15.30 -0.68 -22.64
CA LEU A 450 -14.90 0.72 -22.76
C LEU A 450 -16.03 1.62 -22.25
N VAL A 451 -15.74 2.43 -21.23
CA VAL A 451 -16.68 3.39 -20.65
C VAL A 451 -16.06 4.78 -20.53
N GLY A 452 -16.88 5.79 -20.25
CA GLY A 452 -16.43 7.17 -20.07
C GLY A 452 -16.49 8.03 -21.33
N GLY A 453 -16.42 9.35 -21.16
CA GLY A 453 -16.54 10.30 -22.26
C GLY A 453 -15.44 10.19 -23.31
N GLY A 454 -14.26 9.69 -22.92
CA GLY A 454 -13.10 9.47 -23.78
C GLY A 454 -13.04 8.07 -24.40
N ALA A 455 -14.04 7.21 -24.21
CA ALA A 455 -14.01 5.85 -24.76
C ALA A 455 -13.90 5.85 -26.31
N CYS A 456 -14.37 6.91 -26.97
CA CYS A 456 -14.25 7.12 -28.42
C CYS A 456 -12.82 7.38 -28.91
N LEU A 457 -11.86 7.67 -28.00
CA LEU A 457 -10.45 7.81 -28.35
C LEU A 457 -9.84 6.47 -28.81
N VAL A 458 -10.38 5.35 -28.33
CA VAL A 458 -9.87 4.01 -28.61
C VAL A 458 -10.53 3.44 -29.86
N ASP A 459 -9.71 2.89 -30.74
CA ASP A 459 -10.19 2.03 -31.82
C ASP A 459 -10.32 0.61 -31.27
N SER A 460 -11.56 0.15 -31.04
CA SER A 460 -11.83 -1.14 -30.41
C SER A 460 -11.23 -2.31 -31.18
N LYS A 461 -11.21 -2.25 -32.52
CA LYS A 461 -10.68 -3.33 -33.36
C LYS A 461 -9.17 -3.39 -33.22
N TYR A 462 -8.52 -2.23 -33.26
CA TYR A 462 -7.08 -2.14 -33.12
C TYR A 462 -6.62 -2.54 -31.71
N LEU A 463 -7.38 -2.19 -30.66
CA LEU A 463 -7.12 -2.66 -29.30
C LEU A 463 -7.26 -4.19 -29.19
N GLU A 464 -8.31 -4.78 -29.79
CA GLU A 464 -8.48 -6.24 -29.78
C GLU A 464 -7.32 -6.96 -30.48
N GLU A 465 -6.92 -6.48 -31.66
CA GLU A 465 -5.74 -6.98 -32.39
C GLU A 465 -4.46 -6.86 -31.54
N ALA A 466 -4.27 -5.73 -30.84
CA ALA A 466 -3.13 -5.50 -29.97
C ALA A 466 -3.09 -6.43 -28.76
N THR A 467 -4.24 -6.87 -28.25
CA THR A 467 -4.31 -7.87 -27.15
C THR A 467 -4.05 -9.31 -27.63
N GLN A 468 -3.72 -9.52 -28.90
CA GLN A 468 -3.36 -10.82 -29.48
C GLN A 468 -4.39 -11.94 -29.23
N GLY A 469 -5.67 -11.57 -29.09
CA GLY A 469 -6.77 -12.50 -28.86
C GLY A 469 -6.92 -12.98 -27.41
N VAL A 470 -6.16 -12.42 -26.46
CA VAL A 470 -6.33 -12.65 -25.01
C VAL A 470 -7.60 -11.99 -24.49
N CYS A 471 -7.99 -10.86 -25.10
CA CYS A 471 -9.21 -10.15 -24.76
C CYS A 471 -10.17 -10.06 -25.94
N GLU A 472 -11.46 -9.86 -25.63
CA GLU A 472 -12.51 -9.52 -26.58
C GLU A 472 -12.99 -8.09 -26.28
N VAL A 473 -12.81 -7.14 -27.19
CA VAL A 473 -13.21 -5.75 -26.94
C VAL A 473 -14.68 -5.58 -27.31
N GLN A 474 -15.50 -5.30 -26.31
CA GLN A 474 -16.93 -5.11 -26.53
C GLN A 474 -17.18 -3.81 -27.31
N LYS A 475 -18.16 -3.85 -28.21
CA LYS A 475 -18.57 -2.67 -28.99
C LYS A 475 -19.06 -1.56 -28.06
N LEU A 476 -18.73 -0.31 -28.37
CA LEU A 476 -19.26 0.86 -27.66
C LEU A 476 -20.80 0.85 -27.67
N LEU A 477 -21.41 0.84 -26.48
CA LEU A 477 -22.87 0.89 -26.31
C LEU A 477 -23.34 2.33 -26.09
N PRO A 478 -24.61 2.65 -26.42
CA PRO A 478 -25.22 3.90 -25.98
C PRO A 478 -25.14 4.05 -24.45
N ASN A 479 -24.96 5.28 -23.97
CA ASN A 479 -24.88 5.63 -22.54
C ASN A 479 -23.60 5.21 -21.80
N GLN A 480 -22.61 4.65 -22.49
CA GLN A 480 -21.30 4.36 -21.91
C GLN A 480 -20.61 5.61 -21.30
N ASP A 481 -20.96 6.80 -21.81
CA ASP A 481 -20.47 8.11 -21.37
C ASP A 481 -20.95 8.55 -19.98
N VAL A 482 -21.99 7.89 -19.45
CA VAL A 482 -22.58 8.12 -18.12
C VAL A 482 -22.63 6.83 -17.29
N ALA A 483 -21.74 5.88 -17.60
CA ALA A 483 -21.65 4.60 -16.89
C ALA A 483 -21.42 4.82 -15.39
N ASN A 484 -20.59 5.78 -14.99
CA ASN A 484 -20.41 6.20 -13.60
C ASN A 484 -21.72 6.60 -12.91
N ALA A 485 -22.50 7.51 -13.49
CA ALA A 485 -23.77 7.95 -12.90
C ALA A 485 -24.77 6.78 -12.81
N LEU A 486 -24.83 5.90 -13.82
CA LEU A 486 -25.60 4.65 -13.73
C LEU A 486 -25.09 3.76 -12.59
N GLY A 487 -23.78 3.56 -12.50
CA GLY A 487 -23.15 2.74 -11.47
C GLY A 487 -23.44 3.19 -10.05
N SER A 488 -23.56 4.50 -9.82
CA SER A 488 -23.98 5.04 -8.52
C SER A 488 -25.38 4.56 -8.12
N THR A 489 -26.25 4.24 -9.09
CA THR A 489 -27.59 3.69 -8.82
C THR A 489 -27.59 2.19 -8.52
N LEU A 490 -26.47 1.50 -8.79
CA LEU A 490 -26.32 0.05 -8.61
C LEU A 490 -25.94 -0.26 -7.17
N THR A 491 -26.98 -0.27 -6.34
CA THR A 491 -26.88 -0.45 -4.90
C THR A 491 -26.88 -1.91 -4.50
N ASP A 492 -25.76 -2.34 -3.93
CA ASP A 492 -25.63 -3.61 -3.23
C ASP A 492 -25.55 -3.33 -1.72
N VAL A 493 -26.22 -4.16 -0.92
CA VAL A 493 -25.97 -4.26 0.52
C VAL A 493 -24.82 -5.21 0.72
N THR A 494 -23.82 -4.76 1.47
CA THR A 494 -22.68 -5.58 1.84
C THR A 494 -22.58 -5.63 3.35
N GLU A 495 -22.44 -6.83 3.90
CA GLU A 495 -22.09 -7.01 5.31
C GLU A 495 -20.75 -7.72 5.40
N ILE A 496 -19.91 -7.26 6.33
CA ILE A 496 -18.56 -7.77 6.52
C ILE A 496 -18.40 -8.15 7.99
N PHE A 497 -18.01 -9.41 8.22
CA PHE A 497 -17.42 -9.84 9.47
C PHE A 497 -15.92 -9.85 9.30
N GLU A 498 -15.19 -9.06 10.09
CA GLU A 498 -13.73 -9.10 10.14
C GLU A 498 -13.32 -9.03 11.61
N LYS A 499 -13.10 -10.20 12.21
CA LYS A 499 -12.71 -10.32 13.62
C LYS A 499 -11.89 -11.58 13.85
N GLU A 500 -11.12 -11.55 14.91
CA GLU A 500 -10.58 -12.77 15.50
C GLU A 500 -11.66 -13.50 16.28
N VAL A 501 -11.67 -14.82 16.14
CA VAL A 501 -12.61 -15.73 16.79
C VAL A 501 -11.84 -16.89 17.40
N ILE A 502 -12.38 -17.44 18.48
CA ILE A 502 -11.87 -18.67 19.09
C ILE A 502 -12.85 -19.79 18.74
N ILE A 503 -12.36 -20.82 18.05
CA ILE A 503 -13.13 -22.03 17.76
C ILE A 503 -13.29 -22.81 19.07
N GLN A 504 -14.55 -23.00 19.50
CA GLN A 504 -14.84 -23.73 20.73
C GLN A 504 -14.48 -25.21 20.57
N PRO A 505 -14.08 -25.92 21.65
CA PRO A 505 -13.65 -27.33 21.56
C PRO A 505 -14.68 -28.30 20.95
N ASN A 506 -15.95 -27.95 20.97
CA ASN A 506 -17.09 -28.73 20.46
C ASN A 506 -17.61 -28.24 19.09
N GLN A 507 -16.91 -27.32 18.43
CA GLN A 507 -17.32 -26.70 17.17
C GLN A 507 -16.20 -26.85 16.12
N THR A 508 -16.55 -27.11 14.86
CA THR A 508 -15.59 -27.07 13.76
C THR A 508 -15.48 -25.66 13.18
N GLU A 509 -14.36 -25.34 12.53
CA GLU A 509 -14.18 -24.05 11.83
C GLU A 509 -15.31 -23.79 10.82
N GLN A 510 -15.70 -24.83 10.08
CA GLN A 510 -16.77 -24.74 9.08
C GLN A 510 -18.14 -24.46 9.70
N GLN A 511 -18.43 -25.02 10.88
CA GLN A 511 -19.67 -24.71 11.62
C GLN A 511 -19.68 -23.25 12.08
N LEU A 512 -18.56 -22.73 12.58
CA LEU A 512 -18.45 -21.33 13.00
C LEU A 512 -18.63 -20.37 11.83
N ILE A 513 -18.00 -20.67 10.68
CA ILE A 513 -18.15 -19.89 9.45
C ILE A 513 -19.63 -19.86 9.04
N GLN A 514 -20.32 -21.00 9.01
CA GLN A 514 -21.74 -21.07 8.67
C GLN A 514 -22.64 -20.27 9.64
N GLU A 515 -22.34 -20.29 10.93
CA GLU A 515 -23.07 -19.49 11.93
C GLU A 515 -22.89 -17.98 11.70
N ILE A 516 -21.67 -17.54 11.36
CA ILE A 516 -21.36 -16.15 11.08
C ILE A 516 -21.99 -15.72 9.75
N GLU A 517 -21.90 -16.56 8.71
CA GLU A 517 -22.57 -16.34 7.42
C GLU A 517 -24.07 -16.13 7.59
N ALA A 518 -24.75 -16.99 8.35
CA ALA A 518 -26.18 -16.87 8.61
C ALA A 518 -26.52 -15.54 9.30
N LYS A 519 -25.71 -15.10 10.28
CA LYS A 519 -25.87 -13.80 10.94
C LYS A 519 -25.68 -12.63 9.99
N LEU A 520 -24.63 -12.67 9.16
CA LEU A 520 -24.36 -11.62 8.17
C LEU A 520 -25.46 -11.55 7.12
N ILE A 521 -25.98 -12.68 6.66
CA ILE A 521 -27.09 -12.74 5.71
C ILE A 521 -28.35 -12.11 6.31
N GLU A 522 -28.69 -12.44 7.56
CA GLU A 522 -29.82 -11.82 8.24
C GLU A 522 -29.62 -10.31 8.47
N GLN A 523 -28.39 -9.89 8.81
CA GLN A 523 -28.06 -8.47 8.94
C GLN A 523 -28.17 -7.73 7.60
N ALA A 524 -27.72 -8.33 6.50
CA ALA A 524 -27.87 -7.77 5.17
C ALA A 524 -29.36 -7.61 4.81
N LYS A 525 -30.21 -8.60 5.13
CA LYS A 525 -31.66 -8.51 4.93
C LYS A 525 -32.29 -7.39 5.77
N GLN A 526 -31.88 -7.26 7.03
CA GLN A 526 -32.32 -6.15 7.91
C GLN A 526 -31.92 -4.78 7.35
N ASN A 527 -30.77 -4.71 6.67
CA ASN A 527 -30.30 -3.51 5.97
C ASN A 527 -30.86 -3.35 4.56
N GLY A 528 -31.86 -4.14 4.17
CA GLY A 528 -32.63 -3.99 2.94
C GLY A 528 -32.21 -4.90 1.78
N ALA A 529 -31.37 -5.92 2.00
CA ALA A 529 -31.00 -6.87 0.95
C ALA A 529 -32.19 -7.77 0.51
N GLN A 530 -32.31 -7.98 -0.81
CA GLN A 530 -33.17 -9.00 -1.42
C GLN A 530 -32.43 -10.34 -1.51
N GLU A 531 -33.18 -11.43 -1.47
CA GLU A 531 -32.63 -12.76 -1.72
C GLU A 531 -32.45 -13.01 -3.23
N PRO A 532 -31.41 -13.78 -3.62
CA PRO A 532 -30.40 -14.40 -2.75
C PRO A 532 -29.35 -13.39 -2.25
N VAL A 533 -28.89 -13.59 -1.01
CA VAL A 533 -27.69 -12.95 -0.46
C VAL A 533 -26.55 -13.95 -0.59
N GLU A 534 -25.49 -13.59 -1.32
CA GLU A 534 -24.39 -14.46 -1.68
C GLU A 534 -23.18 -14.21 -0.77
N VAL A 535 -22.47 -15.28 -0.39
CA VAL A 535 -21.16 -15.17 0.25
C VAL A 535 -20.13 -14.92 -0.84
N VAL A 536 -19.46 -13.78 -0.75
CA VAL A 536 -18.53 -13.29 -1.78
C VAL A 536 -17.11 -13.73 -1.51
N GLU A 537 -16.69 -13.66 -0.25
CA GLU A 537 -15.29 -13.81 0.14
C GLU A 537 -15.24 -14.38 1.56
N ILE A 538 -14.43 -15.42 1.73
CA ILE A 538 -14.09 -16.00 3.04
C ILE A 538 -12.57 -16.07 3.08
N ILE A 539 -11.97 -15.43 4.08
CA ILE A 539 -10.56 -15.58 4.41
C ILE A 539 -10.51 -16.05 5.86
N SER A 540 -9.83 -17.17 6.08
CA SER A 540 -9.55 -17.69 7.41
C SER A 540 -8.05 -17.82 7.59
N ASN A 541 -7.49 -17.00 8.48
CA ASN A 541 -6.08 -16.99 8.81
C ASN A 541 -5.89 -17.43 10.27
N GLU A 542 -4.77 -18.09 10.56
CA GLU A 542 -4.38 -18.32 11.95
C GLU A 542 -3.92 -17.03 12.61
N VAL A 543 -4.34 -16.81 13.86
CA VAL A 543 -3.82 -15.68 14.64
C VAL A 543 -2.39 -16.00 15.00
N SER A 544 -1.49 -15.15 14.52
CA SER A 544 -0.06 -15.36 14.65
C SER A 544 0.31 -15.36 16.13
N TYR A 545 1.01 -16.41 16.60
CA TYR A 545 1.56 -16.50 17.96
C TYR A 545 0.52 -16.52 19.10
N SER A 546 -0.75 -16.76 18.79
CA SER A 546 -1.74 -17.04 19.83
C SER A 546 -1.36 -18.31 20.61
N HIS A 547 -1.43 -18.24 21.94
CA HIS A 547 -1.32 -19.42 22.80
C HIS A 547 -2.48 -20.41 22.60
N ASN A 548 -3.56 -19.98 21.93
CA ASN A 548 -4.72 -20.77 21.63
C ASN A 548 -4.74 -21.15 20.14
N LYS A 549 -4.39 -22.41 19.83
CA LYS A 549 -4.40 -22.96 18.46
C LYS A 549 -5.77 -22.91 17.77
N ASN A 550 -6.84 -22.69 18.54
CA ASN A 550 -8.18 -22.55 18.00
C ASN A 550 -8.55 -21.10 17.65
N GLN A 551 -7.64 -20.14 17.82
CA GLN A 551 -7.88 -18.74 17.48
C GLN A 551 -7.57 -18.47 15.98
N LYS A 552 -8.56 -17.94 15.27
CA LYS A 552 -8.50 -17.62 13.83
C LYS A 552 -8.91 -16.16 13.60
N LYS A 553 -8.29 -15.48 12.65
CA LYS A 553 -8.76 -14.20 12.09
C LYS A 553 -9.65 -14.52 10.90
N LEU A 554 -10.96 -14.35 11.06
CA LEU A 554 -11.94 -14.58 10.02
C LEU A 554 -12.35 -13.27 9.37
N TYR A 555 -12.36 -13.27 8.04
CA TYR A 555 -13.01 -12.27 7.21
C TYR A 555 -14.06 -12.96 6.35
N ILE A 556 -15.32 -12.55 6.47
CA ILE A 556 -16.44 -13.05 5.68
C ILE A 556 -17.21 -11.85 5.14
N LYS A 557 -17.37 -11.77 3.83
CA LYS A 557 -18.16 -10.73 3.16
C LYS A 557 -19.35 -11.37 2.45
N VAL A 558 -20.54 -10.85 2.73
CA VAL A 558 -21.78 -11.23 2.03
C VAL A 558 -22.33 -10.04 1.26
N LYS A 559 -23.09 -10.33 0.20
CA LYS A 559 -23.63 -9.32 -0.72
C LYS A 559 -25.04 -9.68 -1.15
N GLY A 560 -25.96 -8.71 -1.13
CA GLY A 560 -27.30 -8.85 -1.69
C GLY A 560 -27.75 -7.59 -2.41
N LYS A 561 -28.66 -7.72 -3.37
CA LYS A 561 -29.22 -6.55 -4.08
C LYS A 561 -30.11 -5.74 -3.15
N PHE A 562 -30.02 -4.40 -3.18
CA PHE A 562 -30.86 -3.58 -2.31
C PHE A 562 -32.33 -3.56 -2.78
N SER A 563 -33.25 -3.69 -1.83
CA SER A 563 -34.70 -3.56 -2.01
C SER A 563 -35.19 -2.21 -1.53
N TRP A 564 -35.59 -1.33 -2.45
CA TRP A 564 -36.18 -0.04 -2.06
C TRP A 564 -37.49 -0.19 -1.26
N ASP A 565 -38.28 -1.23 -1.56
CA ASP A 565 -39.50 -1.55 -0.81
C ASP A 565 -39.22 -1.96 0.64
N LYS A 566 -38.06 -2.57 0.91
CA LYS A 566 -37.61 -2.98 2.25
C LYS A 566 -36.56 -2.05 2.84
N CYS A 567 -36.43 -0.84 2.30
CA CYS A 567 -35.51 0.17 2.82
C CYS A 567 -35.83 0.45 4.31
N PRO A 568 -34.87 0.25 5.22
CA PRO A 568 -35.10 0.45 6.65
C PRO A 568 -35.58 1.87 6.97
N SER A 569 -36.43 2.02 7.98
CA SER A 569 -36.99 3.32 8.36
C SER A 569 -35.91 4.34 8.73
N SER A 570 -34.79 3.90 9.31
CA SER A 570 -33.61 4.71 9.62
C SER A 570 -32.99 5.39 8.39
N PHE A 571 -33.09 4.78 7.21
CA PHE A 571 -32.61 5.34 5.95
C PHE A 571 -33.64 6.25 5.27
N ARG A 572 -34.91 6.19 5.69
CA ARG A 572 -36.00 7.04 5.18
C ARG A 572 -36.12 8.36 5.94
N GLU A 573 -35.44 8.52 7.07
CA GLU A 573 -35.38 9.81 7.76
C GLU A 573 -34.64 10.83 6.89
N VAL A 574 -35.35 11.89 6.51
CA VAL A 574 -34.80 13.03 5.80
C VAL A 574 -33.72 13.65 6.68
N CYS A 575 -32.47 13.45 6.30
CA CYS A 575 -31.33 13.88 7.10
C CYS A 575 -31.32 15.40 7.27
N LYS A 576 -31.43 15.87 8.52
CA LYS A 576 -30.96 17.21 8.89
C LYS A 576 -29.44 17.16 8.98
N LEU A 577 -28.77 17.57 7.91
CA LEU A 577 -27.32 17.76 7.91
C LEU A 577 -26.99 19.04 8.67
N ASP A 578 -27.00 18.98 10.00
CA ASP A 578 -26.57 20.11 10.83
C ASP A 578 -25.07 20.40 10.60
N GLN A 579 -24.61 21.61 10.94
CA GLN A 579 -23.17 21.91 11.00
C GLN A 579 -22.56 21.13 12.16
N MET A 580 -22.26 19.86 11.93
CA MET A 580 -21.61 18.98 12.91
C MET A 580 -20.17 19.44 13.21
N PHE A 581 -19.51 20.09 12.23
CA PHE A 581 -18.12 20.51 12.31
C PHE A 581 -18.03 22.02 12.03
N SER A 582 -17.84 22.82 13.08
CA SER A 582 -18.20 24.25 13.07
C SER A 582 -17.08 25.23 12.69
N LEU A 583 -15.83 24.79 12.51
CA LEU A 583 -14.73 25.72 12.28
C LEU A 583 -14.22 25.74 10.84
N ASP A 584 -14.42 26.90 10.22
CA ASP A 584 -13.78 27.30 8.96
C ASP A 584 -12.27 27.37 9.17
N PRO A 585 -11.46 26.64 8.39
CA PRO A 585 -10.01 26.63 8.48
C PRO A 585 -9.36 28.02 8.30
N SER A 586 -10.08 28.98 7.71
CA SER A 586 -9.62 30.38 7.60
C SER A 586 -9.80 31.23 8.86
N LYS A 587 -10.54 30.73 9.85
CA LYS A 587 -10.75 31.39 11.15
C LYS A 587 -9.89 30.81 12.26
N ALA A 588 -9.39 29.58 12.10
CA ALA A 588 -8.42 28.98 13.00
C ALA A 588 -7.06 29.68 12.86
N ALA A 589 -6.45 30.08 13.97
CA ALA A 589 -5.16 30.74 13.92
C ALA A 589 -4.09 29.75 13.39
N GLN A 590 -3.28 30.17 12.40
CA GLN A 590 -2.07 29.47 11.91
C GLN A 590 -0.96 29.33 12.98
N LYS A 591 -1.28 29.45 14.28
CA LYS A 591 -0.34 29.44 15.40
C LYS A 591 0.13 28.04 15.81
N SER A 592 -0.38 26.97 15.21
CA SER A 592 0.06 25.63 15.61
C SER A 592 1.52 25.38 15.20
N THR A 593 2.34 25.05 16.19
CA THR A 593 3.69 24.55 15.99
C THR A 593 3.63 23.02 15.98
N PRO A 594 3.95 22.35 14.86
CA PRO A 594 4.02 20.89 14.84
C PRO A 594 5.13 20.46 15.79
N LYS A 595 4.73 19.84 16.91
CA LYS A 595 5.64 19.34 17.94
C LYS A 595 5.18 17.97 18.40
N ILE A 596 6.14 17.09 18.66
CA ILE A 596 5.90 15.79 19.27
C ILE A 596 6.19 15.92 20.76
N ASN A 597 5.16 15.71 21.57
CA ASN A 597 5.22 15.77 23.02
C ASN A 597 5.19 14.34 23.58
N TYR A 598 6.20 13.99 24.37
CA TYR A 598 6.28 12.71 25.09
C TYR A 598 6.00 12.97 26.57
N VAL A 599 5.07 12.23 27.17
CA VAL A 599 4.75 12.44 28.60
C VAL A 599 5.76 11.78 29.54
N PHE A 600 6.56 10.85 29.03
CA PHE A 600 7.71 10.29 29.72
C PHE A 600 9.02 10.78 29.11
N LYS A 601 10.08 10.79 29.92
CA LYS A 601 11.43 11.11 29.44
C LYS A 601 11.87 10.04 28.45
N LYS A 602 12.05 10.41 27.17
CA LYS A 602 12.64 9.53 26.17
C LYS A 602 14.02 9.06 26.66
N PRO A 603 14.35 7.75 26.58
CA PRO A 603 15.69 7.28 26.91
C PRO A 603 16.74 8.03 26.09
N GLU A 604 17.75 8.57 26.77
CA GLU A 604 18.86 9.26 26.10
C GLU A 604 19.84 8.23 25.53
N ILE A 605 20.23 8.45 24.27
CA ILE A 605 21.26 7.65 23.59
C ILE A 605 22.54 8.52 23.56
N PRO A 606 23.54 8.21 24.39
CA PRO A 606 24.75 9.02 24.47
C PRO A 606 25.59 8.88 23.19
N LYS A 607 26.21 9.99 22.78
CA LYS A 607 27.26 9.99 21.75
C LYS A 607 28.57 9.51 22.37
N LEU A 608 29.01 8.31 22.02
CA LEU A 608 30.20 7.69 22.57
C LEU A 608 31.49 8.16 21.86
N ASN A 609 31.41 8.57 20.59
CA ASN A 609 32.53 9.08 19.78
C ASN A 609 33.77 8.17 19.89
N LEU A 610 33.59 6.89 19.58
CA LEU A 610 34.65 5.88 19.75
C LEU A 610 35.66 5.85 18.60
N ASP A 611 35.46 6.64 17.55
CA ASP A 611 36.42 6.80 16.46
C ASP A 611 37.60 7.68 16.88
N ASP A 612 38.79 7.08 16.91
CA ASP A 612 40.07 7.74 17.19
C ASP A 612 40.80 8.20 15.91
N GLY A 613 40.21 7.99 14.74
CA GLY A 613 40.77 8.32 13.43
C GLY A 613 41.82 7.34 12.91
N SER A 614 41.99 6.18 13.56
CA SER A 614 42.99 5.19 13.17
C SER A 614 42.51 4.18 12.13
N TRP A 615 41.19 4.00 11.99
CA TRP A 615 40.61 3.06 11.03
C TRP A 615 40.44 3.69 9.66
N LYS A 616 40.46 2.86 8.62
CA LYS A 616 40.34 3.29 7.23
C LYS A 616 38.86 3.36 6.84
N PRO A 617 38.32 4.53 6.45
CA PRO A 617 37.00 4.62 5.84
C PRO A 617 36.93 3.80 4.56
N LEU A 618 35.87 3.00 4.39
CA LEU A 618 35.63 2.18 3.20
C LEU A 618 34.52 2.78 2.33
N THR A 619 33.38 3.10 2.94
CA THR A 619 32.21 3.66 2.25
C THR A 619 31.68 4.84 3.05
N VAL A 620 31.35 5.94 2.38
CA VAL A 620 30.81 7.15 3.00
C VAL A 620 29.44 7.44 2.39
N ILE A 621 28.42 7.53 3.26
CA ILE A 621 27.04 7.83 2.87
C ILE A 621 26.71 9.24 3.36
N ASN A 622 26.51 10.15 2.41
CA ASN A 622 26.47 11.59 2.66
C ASN A 622 25.06 12.13 2.88
N ASN A 623 24.05 11.47 2.31
CA ASN A 623 22.68 11.96 2.27
C ASN A 623 21.66 10.81 2.37
N ILE A 624 20.39 11.20 2.53
CA ILE A 624 19.29 10.25 2.69
C ILE A 624 19.02 9.41 1.43
N GLU A 625 19.30 9.91 0.23
CA GLU A 625 19.09 9.14 -1.01
C GLU A 625 20.10 8.00 -1.13
N GLU A 626 21.38 8.25 -0.80
CA GLU A 626 22.39 7.19 -0.70
C GLU A 626 22.02 6.15 0.40
N PHE A 627 21.45 6.60 1.52
CA PHE A 627 20.96 5.69 2.56
C PHE A 627 19.75 4.86 2.12
N LYS A 628 18.82 5.44 1.36
CA LYS A 628 17.69 4.71 0.74
C LYS A 628 18.20 3.66 -0.26
N ASN A 629 19.21 3.99 -1.06
CA ASN A 629 19.85 3.02 -1.95
C ASN A 629 20.48 1.87 -1.16
N LEU A 630 21.22 2.17 -0.09
CA LEU A 630 21.73 1.13 0.80
C LEU A 630 20.60 0.23 1.34
N ALA A 631 19.54 0.84 1.86
CA ALA A 631 18.39 0.13 2.41
C ALA A 631 17.72 -0.79 1.38
N TRP A 632 17.54 -0.31 0.15
CA TRP A 632 16.95 -1.12 -0.93
C TRP A 632 17.87 -2.29 -1.31
N GLY A 633 19.19 -2.06 -1.39
CA GLY A 633 20.15 -3.14 -1.60
C GLY A 633 20.13 -4.18 -0.48
N CYS A 634 20.03 -3.75 0.78
CA CYS A 634 19.86 -4.65 1.92
C CYS A 634 18.55 -5.45 1.82
N ALA A 635 17.45 -4.83 1.40
CA ALA A 635 16.20 -5.55 1.15
C ALA A 635 16.38 -6.65 0.08
N VAL A 636 17.12 -6.36 -1.00
CA VAL A 636 17.41 -7.33 -2.07
C VAL A 636 18.21 -8.51 -1.54
N LEU A 637 19.21 -8.26 -0.70
CA LEU A 637 20.02 -9.30 -0.06
C LEU A 637 19.27 -10.06 1.05
N GLY A 638 18.08 -9.60 1.45
CA GLY A 638 17.22 -10.26 2.43
C GLY A 638 16.56 -11.54 1.92
N SER A 639 16.58 -11.82 0.61
CA SER A 639 15.98 -13.02 0.02
C SER A 639 14.53 -13.25 0.47
N GLY A 640 13.74 -12.17 0.56
CA GLY A 640 12.36 -12.18 1.04
C GLY A 640 12.17 -12.03 2.55
N GLY A 641 13.23 -12.16 3.36
CA GLY A 641 13.17 -11.97 4.80
C GLY A 641 14.09 -10.86 5.32
N GLY A 642 14.56 -10.98 6.57
CA GLY A 642 15.30 -9.91 7.27
C GLY A 642 14.46 -8.67 7.66
N GLY A 643 13.15 -8.69 7.37
CA GLY A 643 12.20 -7.61 7.67
C GLY A 643 12.19 -6.45 6.68
N SER A 644 11.06 -5.75 6.61
CA SER A 644 10.83 -4.60 5.72
C SER A 644 11.68 -3.39 6.13
N VAL A 645 12.34 -2.75 5.16
CA VAL A 645 13.32 -1.68 5.40
C VAL A 645 12.69 -0.30 5.60
N GLU A 646 11.43 -0.12 5.24
CA GLU A 646 10.71 1.16 5.17
C GLU A 646 10.75 1.90 6.50
N LYS A 647 10.45 1.22 7.61
CA LYS A 647 10.50 1.83 8.95
C LYS A 647 11.92 2.24 9.34
N SER A 648 12.92 1.45 8.98
CA SER A 648 14.33 1.78 9.20
C SER A 648 14.77 3.00 8.39
N VAL A 649 14.24 3.18 7.17
CA VAL A 649 14.45 4.39 6.37
C VAL A 649 13.89 5.63 7.06
N LEU A 650 12.70 5.56 7.66
CA LEU A 650 12.11 6.69 8.40
C LEU A 650 13.00 7.12 9.58
N VAL A 651 13.51 6.15 10.34
CA VAL A 651 14.41 6.43 11.47
C VAL A 651 15.73 7.00 10.97
N GLY A 652 16.29 6.43 9.90
CA GLY A 652 17.52 6.91 9.27
C GLY A 652 17.39 8.35 8.77
N GLN A 653 16.30 8.67 8.07
CA GLN A 653 16.02 10.03 7.59
C GLN A 653 16.09 11.05 8.73
N ARG A 654 15.37 10.81 9.83
CA ARG A 654 15.42 11.67 11.01
C ARG A 654 16.84 11.83 11.54
N LEU A 655 17.60 10.73 11.65
CA LEU A 655 18.98 10.78 12.15
C LEU A 655 19.92 11.57 11.23
N PHE A 656 19.78 11.47 9.90
CA PHE A 656 20.54 12.28 8.95
C PHE A 656 20.22 13.78 9.10
N GLU A 657 18.95 14.13 9.25
CA GLU A 657 18.48 15.50 9.45
C GLU A 657 18.98 16.09 10.78
N GLU A 658 18.93 15.33 11.87
CA GLU A 658 19.36 15.74 13.21
C GLU A 658 20.89 15.83 13.34
N ARG A 659 21.63 14.84 12.84
CA ARG A 659 23.08 14.71 13.04
C ARG A 659 23.89 15.58 12.10
N LYS A 660 23.42 15.79 10.85
CA LYS A 660 24.14 16.52 9.79
C LYS A 660 25.59 16.06 9.57
N LYS A 661 25.86 14.77 9.76
CA LYS A 661 27.17 14.13 9.53
C LYS A 661 26.98 12.88 8.66
N PRO A 662 27.92 12.56 7.76
CA PRO A 662 27.84 11.35 6.96
C PRO A 662 27.94 10.10 7.84
N LEU A 663 27.35 9.00 7.38
CA LEU A 663 27.66 7.67 7.88
C LEU A 663 28.97 7.22 7.24
N ILE A 664 29.89 6.73 8.07
CA ILE A 664 31.15 6.13 7.61
C ILE A 664 31.09 4.65 7.96
N LEU A 665 31.29 3.81 6.94
CA LEU A 665 31.49 2.38 7.10
C LEU A 665 32.99 2.11 6.96
N TYR A 666 33.59 1.49 7.97
CA TYR A 666 35.04 1.26 8.05
C TYR A 666 35.45 -0.10 7.47
N ASP A 667 36.69 -0.15 6.97
CA ASP A 667 37.31 -1.35 6.42
C ASP A 667 37.68 -2.34 7.54
N PRO A 668 37.11 -3.56 7.60
CA PRO A 668 37.42 -4.57 8.60
C PRO A 668 38.91 -4.93 8.70
N ASP A 669 39.67 -4.78 7.61
CA ASP A 669 41.11 -5.06 7.65
C ASP A 669 41.95 -3.98 8.34
N SER A 670 41.34 -2.83 8.63
CA SER A 670 41.97 -1.76 9.41
C SER A 670 41.83 -1.93 10.93
N MET A 671 41.09 -2.94 11.42
CA MET A 671 41.02 -3.26 12.85
C MET A 671 42.40 -3.55 13.43
N LYS A 672 42.64 -3.08 14.65
CA LYS A 672 43.79 -3.39 15.50
C LYS A 672 43.53 -4.67 16.28
N ASP A 673 44.58 -5.26 16.84
CA ASP A 673 44.47 -6.54 17.55
C ASP A 673 43.71 -6.41 18.88
N GLU A 674 43.75 -5.23 19.49
CA GLU A 674 42.99 -4.87 20.69
C GLU A 674 41.53 -4.48 20.44
N ASP A 675 41.13 -4.26 19.18
CA ASP A 675 39.77 -3.85 18.85
C ASP A 675 38.78 -4.99 19.11
N LEU A 676 37.64 -4.62 19.69
CA LEU A 676 36.53 -5.53 19.91
C LEU A 676 35.28 -5.01 19.21
N LEU A 677 34.76 -5.87 18.34
CA LEU A 677 33.53 -5.68 17.60
C LEU A 677 32.42 -6.53 18.22
N CYS A 678 31.19 -6.05 18.26
CA CYS A 678 30.02 -6.90 18.49
C CYS A 678 29.00 -6.75 17.36
N ILE A 679 28.16 -7.77 17.18
CA ILE A 679 27.02 -7.69 16.27
C ILE A 679 25.76 -7.30 17.04
N VAL A 680 24.92 -6.48 16.40
CA VAL A 680 23.62 -6.03 16.92
C VAL A 680 22.54 -6.21 15.87
N GLY A 681 21.31 -6.50 16.31
CA GLY A 681 20.17 -6.67 15.42
C GLY A 681 18.85 -6.69 16.18
N HIS A 682 17.74 -6.71 15.43
CA HIS A 682 16.43 -7.00 15.99
C HIS A 682 16.24 -8.52 16.09
N TYR A 683 15.46 -8.94 17.08
CA TYR A 683 15.18 -10.35 17.31
C TYR A 683 13.72 -10.51 17.75
N GLY A 684 12.94 -11.24 16.96
CA GLY A 684 11.51 -11.41 17.21
C GLY A 684 10.72 -11.69 15.94
N ALA A 685 9.40 -11.50 16.03
CA ALA A 685 8.45 -11.79 14.97
C ALA A 685 8.32 -10.61 13.96
N PRO A 686 8.60 -10.82 12.66
CA PRO A 686 8.48 -9.76 11.64
C PRO A 686 7.10 -9.09 11.61
N THR A 687 6.02 -9.86 11.81
CA THR A 687 4.66 -9.32 11.77
C THR A 687 4.33 -8.31 12.89
N ILE A 688 5.05 -8.38 14.02
CA ILE A 688 4.92 -7.42 15.13
C ILE A 688 5.58 -6.10 14.80
N PHE A 689 6.60 -6.15 13.93
CA PHE A 689 7.29 -4.97 13.41
C PHE A 689 6.33 -4.02 12.68
N GLN A 690 5.29 -4.54 12.00
CA GLN A 690 4.32 -3.70 11.29
C GLN A 690 3.40 -2.91 12.23
N GLU A 691 2.96 -3.49 13.35
CA GLU A 691 2.09 -2.79 14.31
C GLU A 691 2.89 -1.92 15.29
N SER A 692 3.97 -2.44 15.87
CA SER A 692 4.69 -1.73 16.94
C SER A 692 6.07 -1.18 16.53
N GLY A 693 6.70 -1.72 15.50
CA GLY A 693 8.04 -1.33 15.06
C GLY A 693 9.14 -1.69 16.08
N PHE A 694 10.23 -0.92 16.07
CA PHE A 694 11.36 -1.01 16.98
C PHE A 694 11.74 0.36 17.55
N THR A 695 12.66 0.37 18.51
CA THR A 695 13.22 1.60 19.06
C THR A 695 14.74 1.52 19.10
N ILE A 696 15.41 2.66 18.93
CA ILE A 696 16.88 2.71 18.94
C ILE A 696 17.41 2.40 20.35
N HIS A 697 16.66 2.71 21.41
CA HIS A 697 17.10 2.43 22.77
C HIS A 697 17.12 0.94 23.09
N GLU A 698 16.29 0.11 22.45
CA GLU A 698 16.40 -1.36 22.54
C GLU A 698 17.78 -1.83 22.08
N LEU A 699 18.22 -1.37 20.89
CA LEU A 699 19.54 -1.68 20.33
C LEU A 699 20.67 -1.16 21.22
N PHE A 700 20.55 0.07 21.73
CA PHE A 700 21.56 0.64 22.61
C PHE A 700 21.64 -0.11 23.94
N ASN A 701 20.51 -0.57 24.48
CA ASN A 701 20.46 -1.29 25.74
C ASN A 701 21.07 -2.69 25.66
N SER A 702 20.82 -3.44 24.57
CA SER A 702 21.49 -4.72 24.33
C SER A 702 23.00 -4.53 24.21
N PHE A 703 23.45 -3.56 23.39
CA PHE A 703 24.86 -3.19 23.26
C PHE A 703 25.48 -2.82 24.62
N LYS A 704 24.82 -1.92 25.36
CA LYS A 704 25.33 -1.41 26.64
C LYS A 704 25.48 -2.52 27.67
N ALA A 705 24.52 -3.45 27.74
CA ALA A 705 24.59 -4.58 28.66
C ALA A 705 25.80 -5.47 28.36
N LEU A 706 25.98 -5.83 27.08
CA LEU A 706 27.10 -6.64 26.64
C LEU A 706 28.45 -5.92 26.84
N ASN A 707 28.52 -4.64 26.47
CA ASN A 707 29.75 -3.86 26.59
C ASN A 707 30.17 -3.70 28.06
N GLN A 708 29.22 -3.45 28.96
CA GLN A 708 29.51 -3.40 30.40
C GLN A 708 30.05 -4.73 30.94
N PHE A 709 29.49 -5.86 30.49
CA PHE A 709 29.94 -7.18 30.90
C PHE A 709 31.39 -7.46 30.51
N VAL A 710 31.80 -7.06 29.31
CA VAL A 710 33.19 -7.24 28.83
C VAL A 710 34.14 -6.12 29.25
N GLY A 711 33.73 -5.27 30.19
CA GLY A 711 34.57 -4.22 30.77
C GLY A 711 34.67 -2.93 29.94
N ASN A 712 33.63 -2.60 29.17
CA ASN A 712 33.53 -1.44 28.29
C ASN A 712 34.61 -1.37 27.20
N LYS A 713 34.97 -2.52 26.65
CA LYS A 713 36.04 -2.65 25.65
C LYS A 713 35.55 -2.70 24.21
N ILE A 714 34.25 -2.87 23.98
CA ILE A 714 33.68 -2.89 22.63
C ILE A 714 33.73 -1.48 22.07
N ASN A 715 34.40 -1.32 20.94
CA ASN A 715 34.65 -0.03 20.30
C ASN A 715 34.04 0.09 18.90
N SER A 716 33.47 -1.00 18.37
CA SER A 716 32.92 -1.04 17.02
C SER A 716 31.73 -2.00 16.91
N LEU A 717 30.91 -1.79 15.88
CA LEU A 717 29.77 -2.62 15.53
C LEU A 717 30.00 -3.33 14.19
N GLY A 718 29.51 -4.56 14.10
CA GLY A 718 29.27 -5.26 12.85
C GLY A 718 27.80 -5.64 12.74
N CYS A 719 27.42 -6.18 11.60
CA CYS A 719 26.04 -6.57 11.37
C CYS A 719 25.83 -8.08 11.58
N VAL A 720 24.64 -8.47 12.05
CA VAL A 720 24.25 -9.89 12.07
C VAL A 720 24.07 -10.38 10.63
N GLU A 721 23.19 -9.72 9.88
CA GLU A 721 22.86 -10.05 8.49
C GLU A 721 22.75 -8.78 7.65
N VAL A 722 23.25 -8.81 6.42
CA VAL A 722 23.14 -7.67 5.50
C VAL A 722 21.76 -7.57 4.81
N GLY A 723 20.86 -8.51 5.12
CA GLY A 723 19.50 -8.58 4.60
C GLY A 723 18.50 -7.75 5.42
N GLY A 724 17.59 -7.05 4.73
CA GLY A 724 16.41 -6.42 5.33
C GLY A 724 16.69 -5.32 6.37
N CYS A 725 15.78 -5.15 7.32
CA CYS A 725 15.86 -4.11 8.35
C CYS A 725 16.95 -4.38 9.40
N ASN A 726 17.29 -5.64 9.64
CA ASN A 726 18.39 -6.02 10.54
C ASN A 726 19.75 -5.51 10.06
N ALA A 727 19.94 -5.45 8.74
CA ALA A 727 21.09 -4.78 8.15
C ALA A 727 21.21 -3.33 8.63
N LEU A 728 20.08 -2.64 8.74
CA LEU A 728 20.02 -1.23 9.11
C LEU A 728 20.07 -1.00 10.62
N ALA A 729 19.74 -2.00 11.44
CA ALA A 729 19.76 -1.90 12.90
C ALA A 729 21.14 -1.45 13.43
N CYS A 730 22.21 -2.08 12.94
CA CYS A 730 23.59 -1.73 13.29
C CYS A 730 23.95 -0.28 12.87
N ILE A 731 23.57 0.10 11.65
CA ILE A 731 23.81 1.45 11.13
C ILE A 731 23.05 2.51 11.93
N ILE A 732 21.79 2.25 12.25
CA ILE A 732 20.93 3.13 13.04
C ILE A 732 21.54 3.34 14.43
N LEU A 733 22.00 2.26 15.09
CA LEU A 733 22.67 2.37 16.38
C LEU A 733 23.97 3.19 16.28
N GLY A 734 24.78 2.92 15.26
CA GLY A 734 26.01 3.66 14.98
C GLY A 734 25.77 5.15 14.78
N LEU A 735 24.80 5.52 13.94
CA LEU A 735 24.37 6.91 13.71
C LEU A 735 23.85 7.58 14.99
N ALA A 736 23.04 6.86 15.75
CA ALA A 736 22.43 7.38 16.97
C ALA A 736 23.43 7.55 18.12
N SER A 737 24.45 6.71 18.21
CA SER A 737 25.38 6.66 19.35
C SER A 737 26.82 7.11 19.01
N ASP A 738 27.11 7.47 17.75
CA ASP A 738 28.48 7.72 17.26
C ASP A 738 29.43 6.54 17.59
N ILE A 739 28.94 5.31 17.39
CA ILE A 739 29.75 4.09 17.43
C ILE A 739 30.16 3.74 16.00
N PRO A 740 31.45 3.50 15.73
CA PRO A 740 31.96 3.06 14.43
C PRO A 740 31.30 1.78 13.95
N VAL A 741 30.94 1.75 12.66
CA VAL A 741 30.33 0.58 12.00
C VAL A 741 31.31 0.05 10.95
N PHE A 742 31.70 -1.21 11.06
CA PHE A 742 32.54 -1.87 10.08
C PHE A 742 31.70 -2.55 9.01
N ASP A 743 32.19 -2.54 7.77
CA ASP A 743 31.52 -3.23 6.65
C ASP A 743 31.80 -4.74 6.70
N CYS A 744 31.24 -5.39 7.72
CA CYS A 744 31.29 -6.82 7.90
C CYS A 744 30.01 -7.37 8.52
N ASN A 745 29.70 -8.62 8.17
CA ASN A 745 28.55 -9.35 8.72
C ASN A 745 28.81 -10.87 8.79
N VAL A 746 27.92 -11.59 9.48
CA VAL A 746 28.08 -13.04 9.73
C VAL A 746 27.12 -13.92 8.92
N MET A 747 26.26 -13.35 8.06
CA MET A 747 25.22 -14.10 7.32
C MET A 747 25.12 -13.85 5.80
N CYS A 748 25.79 -12.86 5.19
CA CYS A 748 25.75 -12.49 3.74
C CYS A 748 24.37 -12.26 3.07
N ARG A 749 23.31 -12.78 3.66
CA ARG A 749 21.89 -12.73 3.31
C ARG A 749 21.12 -12.85 4.63
N ALA A 750 19.79 -12.85 4.56
CA ALA A 750 18.99 -13.27 5.72
C ALA A 750 18.88 -14.80 5.79
N PHE A 751 18.92 -15.32 7.02
CA PHE A 751 18.58 -16.70 7.37
C PHE A 751 17.57 -16.72 8.53
N PRO A 752 16.79 -17.79 8.69
CA PRO A 752 15.67 -17.76 9.63
C PRO A 752 16.08 -17.71 11.11
N GLU A 753 17.26 -18.22 11.48
CA GLU A 753 17.66 -18.48 12.87
C GLU A 753 19.03 -17.91 13.21
N LEU A 754 19.25 -17.48 14.47
CA LEU A 754 20.56 -17.00 14.90
C LEU A 754 21.64 -18.10 14.81
N CYS A 755 21.26 -19.37 14.95
CA CYS A 755 22.19 -20.49 14.82
C CYS A 755 22.76 -20.66 13.39
N ASP A 756 22.18 -19.99 12.40
CA ASP A 756 22.63 -20.05 11.00
C ASP A 756 23.84 -19.13 10.72
N ILE A 757 24.36 -18.39 11.72
CA ILE A 757 25.52 -17.52 11.53
C ILE A 757 26.79 -18.35 11.33
N LEU A 758 27.70 -17.85 10.48
CA LEU A 758 28.94 -18.56 10.14
C LEU A 758 29.81 -18.94 11.37
N PRO A 759 29.95 -18.11 12.42
CA PRO A 759 30.57 -18.53 13.68
C PRO A 759 29.98 -19.81 14.29
N ILE A 760 28.65 -19.92 14.39
CA ILE A 760 27.97 -21.05 15.03
C ILE A 760 28.04 -22.30 14.16
N ILE A 761 27.93 -22.16 12.83
CA ILE A 761 28.18 -23.24 11.87
C ILE A 761 29.57 -23.85 12.11
N HIS A 762 30.56 -23.02 12.45
CA HIS A 762 31.91 -23.45 12.83
C HIS A 762 32.11 -23.66 14.34
N LYS A 763 31.03 -23.96 15.06
CA LYS A 763 30.99 -24.35 16.48
C LYS A 763 31.58 -23.32 17.44
N GLN A 764 31.45 -22.04 17.10
CA GLN A 764 31.78 -20.94 18.01
C GLN A 764 30.53 -20.54 18.78
N SER A 765 30.68 -20.23 20.07
CA SER A 765 29.56 -19.82 20.91
C SER A 765 29.13 -18.38 20.57
N PRO A 766 27.82 -18.09 20.50
CA PRO A 766 27.32 -16.72 20.43
C PRO A 766 27.36 -15.99 21.77
N LEU A 767 27.64 -16.70 22.87
CA LEU A 767 27.69 -16.17 24.22
C LEU A 767 29.03 -15.46 24.50
N PRO A 768 29.04 -14.43 25.36
CA PRO A 768 27.88 -13.82 26.02
C PRO A 768 26.97 -13.07 25.05
N LEU A 769 25.66 -13.07 25.31
CA LEU A 769 24.67 -12.31 24.56
C LEU A 769 23.79 -11.47 25.47
N ALA A 770 23.23 -10.40 24.93
CA ALA A 770 22.36 -9.48 25.67
C ALA A 770 21.11 -9.10 24.88
N PHE A 771 20.02 -8.85 25.59
CA PHE A 771 18.79 -8.27 25.05
C PHE A 771 18.48 -6.91 25.65
N GLY A 772 17.87 -6.06 24.83
CA GLY A 772 17.20 -4.83 25.24
C GLY A 772 15.74 -4.87 24.83
N ASP A 773 14.85 -4.39 25.71
CA ASP A 773 13.43 -4.24 25.44
C ASP A 773 13.00 -2.76 25.43
N SER A 774 11.79 -2.50 24.93
CA SER A 774 11.24 -1.16 24.82
C SER A 774 10.95 -0.53 26.18
N LYS A 775 10.84 -1.33 27.25
CA LYS A 775 10.68 -0.85 28.64
C LYS A 775 12.00 -0.46 29.30
N ASN A 776 13.08 -0.39 28.52
CA ASN A 776 14.40 0.00 28.97
C ASN A 776 15.04 -1.03 29.93
N ASN A 777 14.59 -2.28 29.89
CA ASN A 777 15.23 -3.39 30.57
C ASN A 777 16.43 -3.90 29.76
N ARG A 778 17.37 -4.51 30.47
CA ARG A 778 18.58 -5.12 29.94
C ARG A 778 18.73 -6.51 30.50
N TYR A 779 18.93 -7.47 29.62
CA TYR A 779 19.11 -8.86 29.96
C TYR A 779 20.46 -9.33 29.42
N LEU A 780 21.18 -10.13 30.19
CA LEU A 780 22.46 -10.70 29.79
C LEU A 780 22.39 -12.20 30.06
N ILE A 781 22.85 -12.98 29.09
CA ILE A 781 23.14 -14.40 29.22
C ILE A 781 24.66 -14.53 29.04
N ASP A 782 25.36 -14.84 30.12
CA ASP A 782 26.81 -14.98 30.13
C ASP A 782 27.25 -16.39 29.72
N ASP A 783 26.57 -17.41 30.24
CA ASP A 783 26.86 -18.81 29.98
C ASP A 783 25.58 -19.66 30.00
N ILE A 784 25.59 -20.72 29.20
CA ILE A 784 24.60 -21.80 29.23
C ILE A 784 25.38 -23.10 29.16
N TYR A 785 25.22 -23.93 30.18
CA TYR A 785 25.93 -25.21 30.23
C TYR A 785 25.38 -26.17 29.17
N LEU A 786 26.09 -26.24 28.05
CA LEU A 786 25.93 -27.25 27.01
C LEU A 786 26.98 -28.35 27.27
N SER A 787 26.56 -29.60 27.42
CA SER A 787 27.47 -30.71 27.70
C SER A 787 28.37 -31.03 26.50
N ASN A 788 29.66 -31.34 26.69
CA ASN A 788 30.65 -31.64 25.62
C ASN A 788 30.97 -30.44 24.70
N PRO A 789 31.96 -30.51 23.77
CA PRO A 789 32.11 -29.46 22.74
C PRO A 789 30.79 -29.31 21.98
N PRO A 790 30.20 -28.11 21.93
CA PRO A 790 28.81 -27.97 21.55
C PRO A 790 28.55 -28.38 20.10
N LEU A 791 27.46 -29.10 19.89
CA LEU A 791 26.96 -29.48 18.57
C LEU A 791 26.02 -28.39 18.06
N HIS A 792 25.84 -28.30 16.73
CA HIS A 792 24.91 -27.35 16.13
C HIS A 792 23.48 -27.46 16.70
N GLU A 793 23.02 -28.69 16.94
CA GLU A 793 21.71 -28.99 17.54
C GLU A 793 21.52 -28.37 18.94
N GLU A 794 22.61 -28.22 19.71
CA GLU A 794 22.55 -27.57 21.03
C GLU A 794 22.32 -26.06 20.91
N PHE A 795 22.86 -25.42 19.87
CA PHE A 795 22.57 -24.01 19.57
C PHE A 795 21.16 -23.81 19.00
N GLN A 796 20.58 -24.79 18.31
CA GLN A 796 19.16 -24.76 17.92
C GLN A 796 18.24 -24.83 19.15
N ASN A 797 18.60 -25.63 20.16
CA ASN A 797 17.86 -25.63 21.43
C ASN A 797 17.94 -24.28 22.14
N LEU A 798 19.12 -23.62 22.08
CA LEU A 798 19.27 -22.25 22.56
C LEU A 798 18.37 -21.28 21.80
N GLU A 799 18.37 -21.31 20.46
CA GLU A 799 17.48 -20.48 19.63
C GLU A 799 16.01 -20.62 20.05
N GLY A 800 15.54 -21.86 20.24
CA GLY A 800 14.18 -22.13 20.71
C GLY A 800 13.88 -21.49 22.07
N LEU A 801 14.81 -21.59 23.03
CA LEU A 801 14.70 -20.95 24.35
C LEU A 801 14.62 -19.42 24.23
N LEU A 802 15.49 -18.81 23.42
CA LEU A 802 15.56 -17.36 23.24
C LEU A 802 14.27 -16.82 22.62
N ARG A 803 13.72 -17.50 21.61
CA ARG A 803 12.44 -17.13 20.99
C ARG A 803 11.28 -17.21 21.97
N ASP A 804 11.20 -18.29 22.73
CA ASP A 804 10.19 -18.45 23.78
C ASP A 804 10.24 -17.32 24.79
N TRP A 805 11.45 -16.88 25.14
CA TRP A 805 11.66 -15.80 26.10
C TRP A 805 11.21 -14.45 25.54
N VAL A 806 11.60 -14.12 24.31
CA VAL A 806 11.21 -12.89 23.60
C VAL A 806 9.69 -12.79 23.45
N VAL A 807 9.04 -13.91 23.08
CA VAL A 807 7.57 -14.00 23.00
C VAL A 807 6.92 -13.71 24.34
N LYS A 808 7.34 -14.41 25.40
CA LYS A 808 6.69 -14.33 26.72
C LYS A 808 6.97 -13.04 27.48
N HIS A 809 8.14 -12.41 27.29
CA HIS A 809 8.59 -11.33 28.16
C HIS A 809 8.75 -9.98 27.46
N PHE A 810 9.07 -9.95 26.16
CA PHE A 810 9.33 -8.68 25.45
C PHE A 810 8.14 -8.24 24.59
N GLY A 811 7.06 -9.03 24.56
CA GLY A 811 5.95 -8.76 23.64
C GLY A 811 6.29 -9.11 22.21
N MET A 812 7.09 -10.19 22.03
CA MET A 812 7.47 -10.81 20.76
C MET A 812 8.51 -10.08 19.90
N MET A 813 9.05 -8.97 20.36
CA MET A 813 10.16 -8.27 19.70
C MET A 813 11.11 -7.67 20.73
N GLY A 814 12.40 -7.73 20.45
CA GLY A 814 13.45 -7.04 21.18
C GLY A 814 14.66 -6.79 20.29
N SER A 815 15.74 -6.29 20.89
CA SER A 815 17.04 -6.17 20.20
C SER A 815 18.08 -7.02 20.89
N ILE A 816 18.97 -7.61 20.10
CA ILE A 816 20.06 -8.48 20.56
C ILE A 816 21.41 -7.83 20.30
N ALA A 817 22.37 -8.08 21.19
CA ALA A 817 23.80 -7.86 20.97
C ALA A 817 24.54 -9.14 21.37
N CYS A 818 25.45 -9.63 20.53
CA CYS A 818 26.18 -10.86 20.80
C CYS A 818 27.52 -10.91 20.04
N GLN A 819 28.19 -12.07 20.10
CA GLN A 819 29.38 -12.38 19.31
C GLN A 819 30.50 -11.33 19.39
N VAL A 820 31.00 -11.08 20.60
CA VAL A 820 32.16 -10.19 20.79
C VAL A 820 33.38 -10.81 20.12
N SER A 821 33.92 -10.10 19.13
CA SER A 821 34.90 -10.62 18.18
C SER A 821 36.10 -9.69 18.11
N ASN A 822 37.30 -10.26 18.16
CA ASN A 822 38.53 -9.54 17.84
C ASN A 822 38.81 -9.58 16.33
N ARG A 823 39.87 -8.89 15.90
CA ARG A 823 40.31 -8.85 14.50
C ARG A 823 40.48 -10.23 13.87
N GLU A 824 41.18 -11.16 14.52
CA GLU A 824 41.44 -12.50 13.98
C GLU A 824 40.12 -13.24 13.71
N PHE A 825 39.18 -13.15 14.65
CA PHE A 825 37.87 -13.76 14.53
C PHE A 825 37.07 -13.17 13.38
N VAL A 826 37.08 -11.84 13.23
CA VAL A 826 36.44 -11.13 12.11
C VAL A 826 37.05 -11.57 10.78
N GLN A 827 38.38 -11.60 10.66
CA GLN A 827 39.06 -12.01 9.42
C GLN A 827 38.72 -13.45 9.02
N LYS A 828 38.55 -14.34 10.00
CA LYS A 828 38.26 -15.75 9.77
C LYS A 828 36.80 -15.98 9.41
N TYR A 829 35.86 -15.49 10.21
CA TYR A 829 34.45 -15.89 10.18
C TYR A 829 33.49 -14.86 9.59
N TYR A 830 33.89 -13.61 9.38
CA TYR A 830 32.98 -12.60 8.84
C TYR A 830 33.14 -12.50 7.33
N PHE A 831 32.05 -12.07 6.68
CA PHE A 831 32.06 -11.55 5.33
C PHE A 831 32.33 -10.05 5.36
N LYS A 832 33.02 -9.54 4.35
CA LYS A 832 33.45 -8.15 4.25
C LYS A 832 32.85 -7.50 3.00
N GLY A 833 32.49 -6.22 3.08
CA GLY A 833 32.02 -5.45 1.93
C GLY A 833 30.54 -5.68 1.57
N GLY A 834 29.75 -6.26 2.48
CA GLY A 834 28.33 -6.51 2.25
C GLY A 834 27.51 -5.24 2.11
N TYR A 835 27.79 -4.21 2.91
CA TYR A 835 27.11 -2.92 2.75
C TYR A 835 27.56 -2.19 1.50
N GLN A 836 28.83 -2.26 1.12
CA GLN A 836 29.27 -1.73 -0.16
C GLN A 836 28.57 -2.42 -1.35
N GLN A 837 28.40 -3.75 -1.29
CA GLN A 837 27.64 -4.48 -2.29
C GLN A 837 26.17 -4.05 -2.29
N ALA A 838 25.53 -3.97 -1.13
CA ALA A 838 24.15 -3.51 -0.98
C ALA A 838 23.96 -2.10 -1.56
N LEU A 839 24.82 -1.13 -1.22
CA LEU A 839 24.76 0.22 -1.76
C LEU A 839 24.78 0.21 -3.30
N LYS A 840 25.72 -0.52 -3.91
CA LYS A 840 25.84 -0.62 -5.37
C LYS A 840 24.63 -1.30 -6.02
N ILE A 841 24.07 -2.33 -5.38
CA ILE A 841 22.83 -2.98 -5.84
C ILE A 841 21.70 -1.96 -5.86
N GLY A 842 21.47 -1.24 -4.76
CA GLY A 842 20.41 -0.25 -4.65
C GLY A 842 20.58 0.92 -5.61
N GLU A 843 21.80 1.43 -5.78
CA GLU A 843 22.11 2.48 -6.78
C GLU A 843 21.81 2.01 -8.20
N THR A 844 22.19 0.78 -8.54
CA THR A 844 21.95 0.20 -9.87
C THR A 844 20.46 0.07 -10.16
N LEU A 845 19.70 -0.48 -9.21
CA LEU A 845 18.24 -0.61 -9.35
C LEU A 845 17.55 0.75 -9.40
N HIS A 846 17.92 1.68 -8.53
CA HIS A 846 17.35 3.02 -8.50
C HIS A 846 17.64 3.79 -9.80
N GLN A 847 18.88 3.77 -10.29
CA GLN A 847 19.26 4.44 -11.53
C GLN A 847 18.59 3.80 -12.75
N GLY A 848 18.62 2.47 -12.86
CA GLY A 848 18.03 1.76 -14.00
C GLY A 848 16.52 1.92 -14.06
N ILE A 849 15.83 1.72 -12.94
CA ILE A 849 14.37 1.61 -12.88
C ILE A 849 13.72 2.99 -12.73
N ASN A 850 14.17 3.82 -11.79
CA ASN A 850 13.48 5.08 -11.48
C ASN A 850 13.96 6.26 -12.35
N ILE A 851 15.26 6.30 -12.67
CA ILE A 851 15.84 7.41 -13.46
C ILE A 851 15.77 7.10 -14.95
N GLN A 852 16.27 5.93 -15.37
CA GLN A 852 16.34 5.54 -16.78
C GLN A 852 15.06 4.85 -17.27
N GLN A 853 14.14 4.48 -16.37
CA GLN A 853 12.87 3.81 -16.70
C GLN A 853 13.06 2.52 -17.50
N LYS A 854 14.18 1.82 -17.28
CA LYS A 854 14.42 0.48 -17.84
C LYS A 854 13.51 -0.54 -17.14
N PRO A 855 12.99 -1.56 -17.87
CA PRO A 855 12.33 -2.70 -17.26
C PRO A 855 13.24 -3.41 -16.25
N VAL A 856 12.67 -3.89 -15.14
CA VAL A 856 13.42 -4.52 -14.04
C VAL A 856 14.34 -5.62 -14.55
N GLU A 857 13.83 -6.55 -15.37
CA GLU A 857 14.61 -7.66 -15.91
C GLU A 857 15.85 -7.20 -16.69
N LYS A 858 15.76 -6.05 -17.38
CA LYS A 858 16.86 -5.50 -18.16
C LYS A 858 17.95 -4.90 -17.29
N VAL A 859 17.56 -4.21 -16.22
CA VAL A 859 18.51 -3.71 -15.22
C VAL A 859 19.27 -4.88 -14.59
N ILE A 860 18.60 -6.00 -14.33
CA ILE A 860 19.26 -7.20 -13.78
C ILE A 860 20.26 -7.80 -14.77
N GLU A 861 19.84 -8.03 -16.01
CA GLU A 861 20.69 -8.69 -17.02
C GLU A 861 21.85 -7.83 -17.51
N GLU A 862 21.65 -6.52 -17.68
CA GLU A 862 22.62 -5.63 -18.34
C GLU A 862 23.49 -4.86 -17.34
N ASP A 863 22.92 -4.47 -16.19
CA ASP A 863 23.58 -3.56 -15.25
C ASP A 863 24.01 -4.29 -13.96
N LEU A 864 23.11 -5.07 -13.33
CA LEU A 864 23.36 -5.69 -12.02
C LEU A 864 24.46 -6.77 -12.07
N GLN A 865 24.62 -7.47 -13.20
CA GLN A 865 25.70 -8.46 -13.37
C GLN A 865 27.11 -7.85 -13.22
N ASN A 866 27.26 -6.54 -13.45
CA ASN A 866 28.53 -5.84 -13.25
C ASN A 866 28.83 -5.59 -11.76
N VAL A 867 27.80 -5.63 -10.91
CA VAL A 867 27.90 -5.45 -9.46
C VAL A 867 27.95 -6.79 -8.73
N VAL A 868 27.07 -7.71 -9.12
CA VAL A 868 26.99 -9.07 -8.59
C VAL A 868 27.13 -10.05 -9.75
N PRO A 869 28.35 -10.58 -9.98
CA PRO A 869 28.58 -11.58 -11.02
C PRO A 869 27.61 -12.75 -10.86
N ASN A 870 27.10 -13.28 -11.97
CA ASN A 870 26.08 -14.34 -12.02
C ASN A 870 24.68 -13.93 -11.51
N ALA A 871 24.40 -12.66 -11.18
CA ALA A 871 23.03 -12.23 -10.94
C ALA A 871 22.13 -12.54 -12.15
N LYS A 872 20.97 -13.17 -11.91
CA LYS A 872 20.17 -13.73 -13.00
C LYS A 872 18.68 -13.60 -12.75
N VAL A 873 17.94 -13.25 -13.79
CA VAL A 873 16.47 -13.37 -13.80
C VAL A 873 16.11 -14.85 -13.97
N ILE A 874 15.27 -15.37 -13.09
CA ILE A 874 14.76 -16.75 -13.17
C ILE A 874 13.45 -16.77 -13.94
N ILE A 875 12.46 -16.02 -13.45
CA ILE A 875 11.14 -15.91 -14.05
C ILE A 875 10.61 -14.49 -13.88
N LYS A 876 9.95 -13.99 -14.93
CA LYS A 876 9.12 -12.78 -14.87
C LYS A 876 7.67 -13.19 -15.07
N GLY A 877 6.80 -12.89 -14.12
CA GLY A 877 5.42 -13.33 -14.21
C GLY A 877 4.56 -12.95 -13.04
N LYS A 878 3.45 -13.67 -12.92
CA LYS A 878 2.38 -13.39 -11.99
C LYS A 878 2.28 -14.47 -10.92
N ILE A 879 2.11 -14.06 -9.67
CA ILE A 879 1.78 -14.96 -8.57
C ILE A 879 0.32 -15.41 -8.72
N ILE A 880 0.13 -16.70 -9.01
CA ILE A 880 -1.19 -17.32 -9.23
C ILE A 880 -1.62 -18.20 -8.07
N GLN A 881 -0.74 -18.43 -7.09
CA GLN A 881 -1.08 -19.11 -5.85
C GLN A 881 -0.11 -18.66 -4.75
N SER A 882 -0.63 -18.51 -3.53
CA SER A 882 0.18 -18.28 -2.33
C SER A 882 -0.47 -19.04 -1.18
N ILE A 883 0.27 -19.97 -0.59
CA ILE A 883 -0.12 -20.73 0.60
C ILE A 883 0.85 -20.34 1.71
N ARG A 884 0.31 -19.99 2.88
CA ARG A 884 1.11 -19.65 4.05
C ARG A 884 0.56 -20.33 5.29
N LYS A 885 1.46 -20.79 6.15
CA LYS A 885 1.20 -21.36 7.46
C LYS A 885 2.20 -20.80 8.46
N LYS A 886 1.74 -20.43 9.66
CA LYS A 886 2.63 -19.94 10.72
C LYS A 886 2.84 -21.01 11.77
N GLN A 887 4.09 -21.27 12.15
CA GLN A 887 4.42 -22.30 13.14
C GLN A 887 5.70 -21.94 13.90
N GLY A 888 5.66 -21.95 15.24
CA GLY A 888 6.84 -21.75 16.08
C GLY A 888 7.53 -20.39 15.92
N GLY A 889 6.82 -19.40 15.40
CA GLY A 889 7.36 -18.08 15.10
C GLY A 889 8.05 -17.90 13.75
N TYR A 890 7.74 -18.81 12.82
CA TYR A 890 8.15 -18.73 11.43
C TYR A 890 6.94 -18.76 10.50
N ASP A 891 7.04 -18.04 9.40
CA ASP A 891 6.10 -18.05 8.28
C ASP A 891 6.60 -19.05 7.23
N PHE A 892 5.96 -20.22 7.17
CA PHE A 892 6.19 -21.21 6.11
C PHE A 892 5.24 -20.97 4.95
N GLY A 893 5.70 -21.13 3.72
CA GLY A 893 4.79 -21.07 2.60
C GLY A 893 5.38 -21.49 1.26
N GLU A 894 4.49 -21.50 0.28
CA GLU A 894 4.78 -21.82 -1.10
C GLU A 894 4.02 -20.85 -2.01
N VAL A 895 4.70 -20.34 -3.03
CA VAL A 895 4.10 -19.45 -4.03
C VAL A 895 4.34 -20.01 -5.42
N ILE A 896 3.31 -19.94 -6.26
CA ILE A 896 3.38 -20.38 -7.66
C ILE A 896 3.34 -19.15 -8.55
N ILE A 897 4.36 -19.00 -9.39
CA ILE A 897 4.48 -17.93 -10.37
C ILE A 897 4.31 -18.51 -11.77
N LYS A 898 3.36 -17.95 -12.53
CA LYS A 898 3.16 -18.24 -13.95
C LYS A 898 3.77 -17.12 -14.78
N GLY A 899 4.68 -17.43 -15.70
CA GLY A 899 5.35 -16.40 -16.48
C GLY A 899 6.43 -16.91 -17.43
N THR A 900 7.26 -15.98 -17.91
CA THR A 900 8.35 -16.26 -18.84
C THR A 900 9.61 -16.65 -18.07
N LEU A 901 10.11 -17.85 -18.31
CA LEU A 901 11.37 -18.34 -17.75
C LEU A 901 12.57 -17.78 -18.55
N TYR A 902 13.65 -17.39 -17.88
CA TYR A 902 14.82 -16.72 -18.47
C TYR A 902 16.03 -17.67 -18.65
N ASN A 903 15.74 -18.92 -18.97
CA ASN A 903 16.74 -19.97 -19.15
C ASN A 903 16.45 -20.70 -20.45
N GLN A 904 17.35 -20.58 -21.44
CA GLN A 904 17.28 -21.13 -22.81
C GLN A 904 16.54 -20.22 -23.81
N ASN A 905 16.93 -20.31 -25.09
CA ASN A 905 16.56 -19.44 -26.21
C ASN A 905 15.05 -19.39 -26.58
N GLU A 906 14.16 -19.81 -25.69
CA GLU A 906 12.72 -19.90 -25.91
C GLU A 906 11.94 -19.18 -24.81
N LYS A 907 11.19 -18.13 -25.19
CA LYS A 907 10.21 -17.46 -24.32
C LYS A 907 8.94 -18.32 -24.22
N GLN A 908 8.99 -19.43 -23.48
CA GLN A 908 7.81 -20.22 -23.17
C GLN A 908 7.24 -19.84 -21.79
N GLU A 909 5.91 -19.86 -21.68
CA GLU A 909 5.21 -19.66 -20.41
C GLU A 909 5.33 -20.93 -19.54
N LYS A 910 5.80 -20.75 -18.30
CA LYS A 910 6.12 -21.81 -17.34
C LYS A 910 5.57 -21.49 -15.96
N TYR A 911 5.57 -22.48 -15.09
CA TYR A 911 5.21 -22.35 -13.68
C TYR A 911 6.45 -22.60 -12.81
N VAL A 912 6.70 -21.71 -11.85
CA VAL A 912 7.78 -21.86 -10.88
C VAL A 912 7.18 -21.85 -9.48
N SER A 913 7.48 -22.89 -8.70
CA SER A 913 7.20 -22.91 -7.26
C SER A 913 8.37 -22.31 -6.50
N ILE A 914 8.09 -21.48 -5.49
CA ILE A 914 9.07 -20.96 -4.54
C ILE A 914 8.61 -21.27 -3.11
N LYS A 915 9.44 -22.03 -2.38
CA LYS A 915 9.20 -22.44 -0.99
C LYS A 915 10.01 -21.56 -0.04
N TYR A 916 9.40 -21.19 1.10
CA TYR A 916 10.00 -20.26 2.06
C TYR A 916 9.69 -20.61 3.52
N LYS A 917 10.59 -20.20 4.42
CA LYS A 917 10.45 -20.15 5.89
C LYS A 917 11.01 -18.78 6.32
N ASN A 918 10.16 -17.76 6.44
CA ASN A 918 10.52 -16.32 6.49
C ASN A 918 11.31 -15.81 5.26
N GLU A 919 12.33 -16.52 4.81
CA GLU A 919 13.12 -16.23 3.61
C GLU A 919 12.79 -17.24 2.50
N PHE A 920 12.91 -16.85 1.23
CA PHE A 920 12.80 -17.74 0.08
C PHE A 920 14.03 -18.66 0.02
N LEU A 921 13.78 -19.98 0.00
CA LEU A 921 14.80 -21.01 0.20
C LEU A 921 14.99 -21.91 -1.02
N PHE A 922 13.94 -22.16 -1.80
CA PHE A 922 13.99 -23.11 -2.90
C PHE A 922 13.04 -22.70 -4.02
N ALA A 923 13.52 -22.73 -5.26
CA ALA A 923 12.74 -22.49 -6.46
C ALA A 923 12.88 -23.66 -7.44
N GLU A 924 11.76 -24.13 -7.99
CA GLU A 924 11.71 -25.22 -8.96
C GLU A 924 10.70 -24.95 -10.07
N GLU A 925 10.96 -25.44 -11.29
CA GLU A 925 9.92 -25.52 -12.32
C GLU A 925 8.88 -26.56 -11.88
N VAL A 926 7.59 -26.23 -12.00
CA VAL A 926 6.48 -27.14 -11.72
C VAL A 926 5.57 -27.29 -12.93
N LYS A 927 4.80 -28.38 -12.97
CA LYS A 927 3.78 -28.62 -14.00
C LYS A 927 2.42 -28.81 -13.36
N LEU A 928 1.39 -28.20 -13.93
CA LEU A 928 0.01 -28.43 -13.50
C LEU A 928 -0.47 -29.78 -14.03
N ASP A 929 -0.88 -30.68 -13.14
CA ASP A 929 -1.62 -31.88 -13.49
C ASP A 929 -3.09 -31.51 -13.72
N GLU A 930 -3.55 -31.63 -14.96
CA GLU A 930 -4.92 -31.26 -15.35
C GLU A 930 -5.99 -32.12 -14.66
N GLN A 931 -5.67 -33.35 -14.24
CA GLN A 931 -6.63 -34.25 -13.61
C GLN A 931 -6.83 -33.93 -12.14
N THR A 932 -5.74 -33.68 -11.42
CA THR A 932 -5.76 -33.45 -9.97
C THR A 932 -5.81 -31.97 -9.61
N GLN A 933 -5.54 -31.08 -10.57
CA GLN A 933 -5.35 -29.64 -10.36
C GLN A 933 -4.25 -29.33 -9.34
N GLN A 934 -3.24 -30.20 -9.24
CA GLN A 934 -2.09 -30.05 -8.36
C GLN A 934 -0.81 -29.79 -9.16
N TYR A 935 0.13 -29.05 -8.55
CA TYR A 935 1.43 -28.80 -9.14
C TYR A 935 2.39 -29.95 -8.80
N ILE A 936 2.95 -30.57 -9.84
CA ILE A 936 3.96 -31.62 -9.73
C ILE A 936 5.35 -30.97 -9.79
N SER A 937 6.19 -31.32 -8.81
CA SER A 937 7.61 -30.92 -8.71
C SER A 937 8.39 -31.31 -9.96
N GLY A 938 9.33 -30.44 -10.37
CA GLY A 938 10.12 -30.58 -11.59
C GLY A 938 11.60 -30.28 -11.35
N GLU A 939 12.22 -29.53 -12.26
CA GLU A 939 13.65 -29.24 -12.17
C GLU A 939 13.94 -28.11 -11.16
N PRO A 940 14.88 -28.33 -10.21
CA PRO A 940 15.36 -27.26 -9.33
C PRO A 940 16.04 -26.15 -10.12
N LEU A 941 15.69 -24.90 -9.83
CA LEU A 941 16.22 -23.71 -10.48
C LEU A 941 17.22 -22.98 -9.59
N VAL A 942 16.87 -22.76 -8.32
CA VAL A 942 17.69 -22.07 -7.33
C VAL A 942 17.44 -22.68 -5.97
N MET A 943 18.48 -22.77 -5.14
CA MET A 943 18.37 -23.35 -3.82
C MET A 943 19.32 -22.68 -2.83
N THR A 944 18.87 -22.52 -1.59
CA THR A 944 19.68 -22.05 -0.47
C THR A 944 20.99 -22.87 -0.39
N PRO A 945 22.14 -22.23 -0.14
CA PRO A 945 22.34 -20.86 0.33
C PRO A 945 22.24 -19.71 -0.70
N ASP A 946 22.13 -19.97 -2.00
CA ASP A 946 21.92 -18.92 -3.01
C ASP A 946 20.62 -18.15 -2.77
N LEU A 947 20.64 -16.84 -3.04
CA LEU A 947 19.52 -15.95 -2.72
C LEU A 947 18.44 -16.03 -3.79
N ILE A 948 17.19 -16.01 -3.34
CA ILE A 948 15.99 -15.90 -4.19
C ILE A 948 15.26 -14.63 -3.74
N THR A 949 15.16 -13.65 -4.62
CA THR A 949 14.50 -12.37 -4.31
C THR A 949 13.41 -12.09 -5.33
N LEU A 950 12.24 -11.67 -4.85
CA LEU A 950 11.14 -11.23 -5.69
C LEU A 950 11.15 -9.70 -5.71
N LEU A 951 11.15 -9.13 -6.91
CA LEU A 951 11.00 -7.69 -7.13
C LEU A 951 9.66 -7.42 -7.78
N ASP A 952 8.97 -6.36 -7.36
CA ASP A 952 7.80 -5.83 -8.05
C ASP A 952 8.16 -5.51 -9.51
N GLU A 953 7.35 -5.99 -10.45
CA GLU A 953 7.64 -5.87 -11.89
C GLU A 953 7.75 -4.41 -12.36
N TYR A 954 7.06 -3.47 -11.69
CA TYR A 954 6.97 -2.08 -12.12
C TYR A 954 7.88 -1.17 -11.30
N LYS A 955 7.89 -1.34 -9.98
CA LYS A 955 8.64 -0.48 -9.06
C LYS A 955 10.05 -0.99 -8.80
N GLY A 956 10.31 -2.29 -9.02
CA GLY A 956 11.57 -2.94 -8.64
C GLY A 956 11.77 -3.08 -7.13
N THR A 957 10.80 -2.67 -6.32
CA THR A 957 10.84 -2.80 -4.86
C THR A 957 10.73 -4.27 -4.47
N VAL A 958 11.39 -4.65 -3.38
CA VAL A 958 11.38 -6.05 -2.93
C VAL A 958 9.98 -6.44 -2.44
N ILE A 959 9.52 -7.63 -2.85
CA ILE A 959 8.33 -8.27 -2.30
C ILE A 959 8.80 -9.23 -1.22
N HIS A 960 8.63 -8.86 0.05
CA HIS A 960 8.97 -9.74 1.17
C HIS A 960 8.06 -10.98 1.20
N SER A 961 8.50 -12.06 1.84
CA SER A 961 7.72 -13.29 1.98
C SER A 961 6.38 -13.03 2.67
N GLU A 962 6.37 -12.14 3.66
CA GLU A 962 5.17 -11.70 4.38
C GLU A 962 4.22 -10.91 3.48
N ASP A 963 4.74 -10.39 2.37
CA ASP A 963 4.04 -9.53 1.43
C ASP A 963 3.46 -10.24 0.21
N VAL A 964 3.92 -11.48 -0.05
CA VAL A 964 3.46 -12.25 -1.20
C VAL A 964 1.97 -12.51 -1.10
N CYS A 965 1.25 -12.22 -2.18
CA CYS A 965 -0.17 -12.47 -2.32
C CYS A 965 -0.52 -12.74 -3.78
N TYR A 966 -1.66 -13.41 -3.98
CA TYR A 966 -2.21 -13.68 -5.31
C TYR A 966 -2.37 -12.39 -6.12
N GLY A 967 -2.01 -12.43 -7.39
CA GLY A 967 -2.24 -11.34 -8.33
C GLY A 967 -1.02 -10.44 -8.56
N LEU A 968 -0.09 -10.38 -7.61
CA LEU A 968 1.14 -9.57 -7.74
C LEU A 968 1.98 -10.05 -8.92
N ARG A 969 2.63 -9.09 -9.57
CA ARG A 969 3.56 -9.34 -10.66
C ARG A 969 4.99 -9.14 -10.18
N ALA A 970 5.83 -10.13 -10.44
CA ALA A 970 7.15 -10.23 -9.87
C ALA A 970 8.20 -10.63 -10.90
N VAL A 971 9.39 -10.05 -10.76
CA VAL A 971 10.62 -10.55 -11.34
C VAL A 971 11.37 -11.30 -10.24
N VAL A 972 11.54 -12.61 -10.42
CA VAL A 972 12.34 -13.45 -9.52
C VAL A 972 13.78 -13.40 -9.97
N ILE A 973 14.67 -13.02 -9.07
CA ILE A 973 16.10 -12.98 -9.31
C ILE A 973 16.83 -13.97 -8.40
N ALA A 974 17.92 -14.53 -8.93
CA ALA A 974 18.89 -15.32 -8.19
C ALA A 974 20.20 -14.53 -8.05
N LEU A 975 20.78 -14.56 -6.85
CA LEU A 975 22.10 -14.00 -6.56
C LEU A 975 22.96 -15.09 -5.91
N PRO A 976 24.27 -15.15 -6.22
CA PRO A 976 25.13 -16.17 -5.64
C PRO A 976 25.42 -15.83 -4.18
N VAL A 977 25.58 -16.86 -3.36
CA VAL A 977 26.11 -16.69 -2.00
C VAL A 977 27.65 -16.62 -2.01
N ASP A 978 28.23 -16.08 -0.94
CA ASP A 978 29.68 -16.17 -0.71
C ASP A 978 30.13 -17.65 -0.55
N PRO A 979 31.26 -18.06 -1.17
CA PRO A 979 31.76 -19.44 -1.09
C PRO A 979 31.93 -19.99 0.33
N LYS A 980 32.14 -19.17 1.36
CA LYS A 980 32.21 -19.61 2.76
C LYS A 980 30.94 -20.36 3.21
N PHE A 981 29.79 -20.09 2.60
CA PHE A 981 28.51 -20.75 2.89
C PHE A 981 28.25 -22.02 2.09
N THR A 982 29.15 -22.38 1.17
CA THR A 982 29.06 -23.60 0.35
C THR A 982 29.97 -24.73 0.81
N THR A 983 30.59 -24.59 1.99
CA THR A 983 31.40 -25.66 2.61
C THR A 983 30.52 -26.85 3.02
N PRO A 984 31.06 -28.08 3.10
CA PRO A 984 30.29 -29.24 3.55
C PRO A 984 29.66 -29.08 4.93
N GLU A 985 30.30 -28.34 5.84
CA GLU A 985 29.78 -28.01 7.16
C GLU A 985 28.61 -27.03 7.07
N ALA A 986 28.75 -25.96 6.27
CA ALA A 986 27.68 -24.98 6.07
C ALA A 986 26.47 -25.61 5.38
N LEU A 987 26.66 -26.38 4.31
CA LEU A 987 25.55 -27.01 3.57
C LEU A 987 24.72 -28.00 4.39
N LYS A 988 25.28 -28.56 5.48
CA LYS A 988 24.48 -29.38 6.43
C LYS A 988 23.48 -28.56 7.22
N VAL A 989 23.77 -27.28 7.46
CA VAL A 989 22.96 -26.36 8.26
C VAL A 989 22.05 -25.51 7.36
N ILE A 990 22.64 -24.82 6.39
CA ILE A 990 21.94 -23.83 5.55
C ILE A 990 21.67 -24.29 4.11
N GLY A 991 22.06 -25.52 3.78
CA GLY A 991 21.59 -26.18 2.56
C GLY A 991 20.11 -26.57 2.69
N PRO A 992 19.47 -27.01 1.59
CA PRO A 992 18.02 -27.21 1.59
C PRO A 992 17.52 -28.19 2.66
N PRO A 993 18.15 -29.36 2.90
CA PRO A 993 17.74 -30.26 3.97
C PRO A 993 17.90 -29.66 5.37
N GLY A 994 18.99 -28.91 5.60
CA GLY A 994 19.26 -28.26 6.89
C GLY A 994 18.23 -27.18 7.24
N MET A 995 17.68 -26.52 6.21
CA MET A 995 16.60 -25.54 6.32
C MET A 995 15.19 -26.16 6.37
N GLY A 996 15.09 -27.49 6.49
CA GLY A 996 13.82 -28.20 6.59
C GLY A 996 13.06 -28.32 5.27
N ILE A 997 13.73 -28.10 4.13
CA ILE A 997 13.18 -28.36 2.81
C ILE A 997 13.47 -29.82 2.47
N ASP A 998 12.45 -30.68 2.59
CA ASP A 998 12.54 -32.11 2.27
C ASP A 998 12.64 -32.32 0.75
N ILE A 999 13.89 -32.30 0.25
CA ILE A 999 14.21 -32.60 -1.15
C ILE A 999 15.32 -33.64 -1.24
N ASN A 1000 15.17 -34.58 -2.18
CA ASN A 1000 16.17 -35.62 -2.46
C ASN A 1000 17.27 -35.15 -3.42
N VAL A 1001 17.59 -33.85 -3.42
CA VAL A 1001 18.54 -33.25 -4.37
C VAL A 1001 19.65 -32.52 -3.62
N PRO A 1002 20.95 -32.81 -3.91
CA PRO A 1002 22.07 -32.10 -3.30
C PRO A 1002 22.14 -30.65 -3.77
N TYR A 1003 22.78 -29.80 -2.96
CA TYR A 1003 23.05 -28.41 -3.35
C TYR A 1003 23.77 -28.33 -4.70
N LYS A 1004 23.26 -27.49 -5.60
CA LYS A 1004 23.86 -27.17 -6.89
C LYS A 1004 23.73 -25.65 -7.12
N PRO A 1005 24.84 -24.92 -7.32
CA PRO A 1005 24.79 -23.52 -7.72
C PRO A 1005 23.96 -23.35 -9.00
N TYR A 1006 23.21 -22.27 -9.10
CA TYR A 1006 22.32 -22.03 -10.24
C TYR A 1006 23.04 -21.55 -11.52
N TYR A 1007 24.34 -21.23 -11.43
CA TYR A 1007 25.16 -20.62 -12.48
C TYR A 1007 26.15 -21.58 -13.15
#